data_AF-A0A4P9YD71-F1
#
_entry.id   AF-A0A4P9YD71-F1
#
_cell.length_a   1.000
_cell.length_b   1.000
_cell.length_c   1.000
_cell.angle_alpha   90.00
_cell.angle_beta   90.00
_cell.angle_gamma   90.00
#
_symmetry.space_group_name_H-M   'P 1'
#
loop_
_entity.id
_entity.type
_entity.pdbx_description
1 polymer ?
#
loop_
_entity_poly.entity_id
_entity_poly.type
_entity_poly.pdbx_seq_one_letter_code
_entity_poly.pdbx_strand_id
1 'polypeptide(L)'
;MMYKKMLILEKEDIHNLDSNEHQLMRNIVITYTSIVKKMLEKYKHDKMKSVVLSNEVLVTWIACCLSYAYSKECVPELNAFSLPLSACDLSYLSLDDKLSRDAVISLFNYIERIEETRELDVFNMNNLRGTFEFALKYGKNNMAIKNYVKETRNFLRSVEQNDWDEIERKKRRASELRRTISSLESDYQYLVNEYEKLKLIYNDNYYGDNSGDIYTKLREATSQKDRCYSRIRSSRTILTEELKAPKFIVSPIPREDDDALIITFFHFMKNPILIFSELCLEAQYSLCPKELNAWNSFKEKHKITGTSWMDHIVSYSSRNLNHGQNFHFSIVKGSIDVPKDFGPSNIDSIDKSTERIWYPMFQPSLINCTKGCNISFVSNEILKCLFIEPLGQSYNKNLYWINQFPSTLDKPSDRGNFAYSKLQFIPKDFRKDEFQAIASLRSFPFQQIRKLAAGLKDGTLQLSNQLVKKTVRQALYQIGEIEDSSFVWHFDLHRDFSGSNEIDSLLDNLSLSGEGTQMARTGIDVFNEILKSLAEEIKFTPRNYENIMLLSEIGRFIFNLRDIGEDVRMSFTNVVEHWLRLVKDELGNIKNTVEENLYLKAKECLFNGYGIICLGRGSLTVESGKLIVKYLLGFYNGLAYEEWARNDKCLMNALKSVRELVNDCMAYQLDNILDLLIYSNHGGDILNYAVKSIFDCVPEGLKWTYFKDSVVFSSNVDGTIYSVNTFKGIFLVNGIPPSRLSKEIKSHPLYKRTFKDRDFEVVPDSEPGVCKTTTPVQGFYYKFSISNDGLLKVQEINEKDGTVLDLIDYNSGDFVISDELPERLTTEYSHWYDIEKEIMVIREVEFHKKLIFYLITFDDDVMYCYYVNEHLRSRSLNNLVGISKDYLNRYVHVEDKGMIKLLSRFEYSSFIETMRNPSNVLMYYFPRFHLTFYHTDNKVHSEAFPDYVLHSHQVLQGTLEYFDSYLVLRNDRDEYKIIVPKGVVILDNNRTTISSYLRGIFYIGKRTDSIHFTVSEHPQSLLQPMAKTTKN
;
A
#
# COMPACT_ATOMS: atom_id res chain seq x y z
N MET A 1 17.22 -1.24 12.41
CA MET A 1 18.14 -0.69 13.44
C MET A 1 17.93 -1.32 14.81
N MET A 2 16.77 -1.17 15.46
CA MET A 2 16.54 -1.68 16.83
C MET A 2 16.82 -3.18 16.98
N TYR A 3 16.38 -4.00 16.02
CA TYR A 3 16.66 -5.44 16.01
C TYR A 3 18.17 -5.73 16.03
N LYS A 4 18.96 -5.02 15.22
CA LYS A 4 20.43 -5.14 15.23
C LYS A 4 21.06 -4.74 16.57
N LYS A 5 20.57 -3.66 17.21
CA LYS A 5 21.05 -3.25 18.55
C LYS A 5 20.72 -4.32 19.61
N MET A 6 19.58 -5.01 19.52
CA MET A 6 19.25 -6.13 20.43
C MET A 6 20.21 -7.32 20.27
N LEU A 7 20.54 -7.70 19.03
CA LEU A 7 21.50 -8.76 18.75
C LEU A 7 22.89 -8.46 19.34
N ILE A 8 23.31 -7.19 19.32
CA ILE A 8 24.58 -6.75 19.92
C ILE A 8 24.48 -6.78 21.46
N LEU A 9 23.39 -6.26 22.03
CA LEU A 9 23.19 -6.23 23.49
C LEU A 9 23.23 -7.63 24.09
N GLU A 10 22.60 -8.62 23.46
CA GLU A 10 22.59 -9.99 24.01
C GLU A 10 23.98 -10.65 23.98
N LYS A 11 24.75 -10.44 22.90
CA LYS A 11 26.06 -11.06 22.68
C LYS A 11 27.20 -10.41 23.45
N GLU A 12 27.23 -9.08 23.48
CA GLU A 12 28.36 -8.31 23.99
C GLU A 12 28.06 -7.69 25.36
N ASP A 13 26.79 -7.70 25.80
CA ASP A 13 26.28 -6.91 26.94
C ASP A 13 26.56 -5.39 26.78
N ILE A 14 26.76 -4.96 25.53
CA ILE A 14 27.05 -3.58 25.17
C ILE A 14 25.79 -2.93 24.61
N HIS A 15 25.31 -1.91 25.33
CA HIS A 15 24.16 -1.12 24.92
C HIS A 15 24.51 0.02 23.94
N ASN A 16 25.71 0.60 24.05
CA ASN A 16 26.21 1.74 23.26
C ASN A 16 25.12 2.81 23.04
N LEU A 17 24.56 3.33 24.15
CA LEU A 17 23.63 4.46 24.10
C LEU A 17 24.23 5.65 24.83
N ASP A 18 24.21 6.80 24.18
CA ASP A 18 24.35 8.07 24.89
C ASP A 18 22.97 8.64 25.34
N SER A 19 23.00 9.74 26.09
CA SER A 19 21.78 10.38 26.59
C SER A 19 20.84 10.88 25.48
N ASN A 20 21.36 11.25 24.30
CA ASN A 20 20.54 11.70 23.17
C ASN A 20 19.91 10.52 22.45
N GLU A 21 20.65 9.42 22.26
CA GLU A 21 20.14 8.17 21.70
C GLU A 21 19.06 7.54 22.60
N HIS A 22 19.23 7.62 23.93
CA HIS A 22 18.21 7.17 24.88
C HIS A 22 16.90 7.95 24.75
N GLN A 23 16.98 9.28 24.60
CA GLN A 23 15.81 10.13 24.35
C GLN A 23 15.20 9.88 22.96
N LEU A 24 16.04 9.66 21.94
CA LEU A 24 15.58 9.34 20.58
C LEU A 24 14.83 8.02 20.56
N MET A 25 15.29 7.00 21.31
CA MET A 25 14.64 5.71 21.43
C MET A 25 13.20 5.83 21.95
N ARG A 26 13.00 6.65 22.99
CA ARG A 26 11.66 7.00 23.48
C ARG A 26 10.78 7.58 22.37
N ASN A 27 11.30 8.54 21.61
CA ASN A 27 10.56 9.18 20.53
C ASN A 27 10.23 8.21 19.38
N ILE A 28 11.13 7.26 19.10
CA ILE A 28 10.91 6.19 18.11
C ILE A 28 9.75 5.31 18.57
N VAL A 29 9.75 4.84 19.83
CA VAL A 29 8.67 3.98 20.36
C VAL A 29 7.32 4.70 20.32
N ILE A 30 7.25 5.96 20.74
CA ILE A 30 6.02 6.75 20.72
C ILE A 30 5.49 6.91 19.28
N THR A 31 6.39 7.25 18.35
CA THR A 31 6.05 7.42 16.93
C THR A 31 5.58 6.10 16.32
N TYR A 32 6.31 5.01 16.56
CA TYR A 32 6.01 3.68 16.04
C TYR A 32 4.65 3.19 16.54
N THR A 33 4.41 3.26 17.86
CA THR A 33 3.14 2.88 18.48
C THR A 33 1.95 3.68 17.93
N SER A 34 2.15 4.99 17.68
CA SER A 34 1.14 5.85 17.06
C SER A 34 0.83 5.43 15.61
N ILE A 35 1.86 5.06 14.84
CA ILE A 35 1.69 4.54 13.47
C ILE A 35 0.94 3.20 13.50
N VAL A 36 1.34 2.27 14.37
CA VAL A 36 0.67 0.97 14.53
C VAL A 36 -0.80 1.16 14.87
N LYS A 37 -1.13 2.05 15.82
CA LYS A 37 -2.53 2.36 16.15
C LYS A 37 -3.31 2.83 14.91
N LYS A 38 -2.77 3.78 14.14
CA LYS A 38 -3.41 4.26 12.89
C LYS A 38 -3.55 3.17 11.84
N MET A 39 -2.58 2.26 11.74
CA MET A 39 -2.65 1.10 10.85
C MET A 39 -3.75 0.13 11.27
N LEU A 40 -3.89 -0.13 12.57
CA LEU A 40 -4.91 -1.02 13.12
C LEU A 40 -6.33 -0.42 13.01
N GLU A 41 -6.49 0.89 13.16
CA GLU A 41 -7.76 1.59 12.92
C GLU A 41 -8.22 1.49 11.45
N LYS A 42 -7.26 1.47 10.52
CA LYS A 42 -7.50 1.35 9.07
C LYS A 42 -7.31 -0.08 8.57
N TYR A 43 -7.23 -1.06 9.47
CA TYR A 43 -6.81 -2.41 9.14
C TYR A 43 -7.70 -3.03 8.06
N LYS A 44 -7.09 -3.31 6.91
CA LYS A 44 -7.66 -4.08 5.81
C LYS A 44 -7.03 -5.47 5.82
N HIS A 45 -7.81 -6.48 5.44
CA HIS A 45 -7.55 -7.91 5.70
C HIS A 45 -6.27 -8.53 5.09
N ASP A 46 -5.41 -7.76 4.41
CA ASP A 46 -4.32 -8.31 3.58
C ASP A 46 -3.00 -8.51 4.34
N LYS A 47 -2.60 -7.59 5.24
CA LYS A 47 -1.47 -7.80 6.18
C LYS A 47 -1.98 -8.41 7.48
N MET A 48 -1.26 -9.32 8.13
CA MET A 48 -1.75 -9.94 9.37
C MET A 48 -1.73 -8.98 10.55
N LYS A 49 -2.86 -8.88 11.27
CA LYS A 49 -2.99 -8.12 12.52
C LYS A 49 -2.00 -8.65 13.56
N SER A 50 -1.86 -9.96 13.67
CA SER A 50 -0.96 -10.60 14.63
C SER A 50 0.50 -10.23 14.38
N VAL A 51 0.95 -10.13 13.13
CA VAL A 51 2.31 -9.72 12.78
C VAL A 51 2.59 -8.25 13.11
N VAL A 52 1.62 -7.36 12.84
CA VAL A 52 1.76 -5.94 13.18
C VAL A 52 1.88 -5.74 14.70
N LEU A 53 1.02 -6.40 15.47
CA LEU A 53 1.07 -6.36 16.94
C LEU A 53 2.36 -6.98 17.48
N SER A 54 2.84 -8.07 16.87
CA SER A 54 4.08 -8.72 17.31
C SER A 54 5.32 -7.85 17.10
N ASN A 55 5.37 -7.11 15.99
CA ASN A 55 6.44 -6.13 15.78
C ASN A 55 6.37 -4.94 16.75
N GLU A 56 5.17 -4.51 17.17
CA GLU A 56 5.00 -3.50 18.22
C GLU A 56 5.58 -3.97 19.56
N VAL A 57 5.27 -5.22 19.95
CA VAL A 57 5.83 -5.84 21.15
C VAL A 57 7.35 -5.89 21.04
N LEU A 58 7.89 -6.41 19.94
CA LEU A 58 9.33 -6.54 19.76
C LEU A 58 10.06 -5.20 19.83
N VAL A 59 9.56 -4.17 19.14
CA VAL A 59 10.13 -2.81 19.17
C VAL A 59 10.08 -2.20 20.57
N THR A 60 8.95 -2.29 21.25
CA THR A 60 8.77 -1.69 22.59
C THR A 60 9.60 -2.42 23.66
N TRP A 61 9.69 -3.75 23.58
CA TRP A 61 10.45 -4.58 24.52
C TRP A 61 11.95 -4.43 24.34
N ILE A 62 12.44 -4.38 23.08
CA ILE A 62 13.84 -4.09 22.79
C ILE A 62 14.22 -2.71 23.33
N ALA A 63 13.38 -1.69 23.15
CA ALA A 63 13.63 -0.37 23.72
C ALA A 63 13.68 -0.40 25.25
N CYS A 64 12.76 -1.14 25.89
CA CYS A 64 12.76 -1.32 27.34
C CYS A 64 14.06 -1.98 27.83
N CYS A 65 14.52 -3.05 27.18
CA CYS A 65 15.75 -3.76 27.52
C CYS A 65 17.01 -2.90 27.32
N LEU A 66 17.12 -2.22 26.18
CA LEU A 66 18.22 -1.29 25.90
C LEU A 66 18.24 -0.12 26.90
N SER A 67 17.06 0.42 27.23
CA SER A 67 16.90 1.47 28.24
C SER A 67 17.26 1.00 29.63
N TYR A 68 16.98 -0.26 29.97
CA TYR A 68 17.33 -0.86 31.24
C TYR A 68 18.85 -1.01 31.38
N ALA A 69 19.53 -1.50 30.32
CA ALA A 69 20.98 -1.57 30.27
C ALA A 69 21.62 -0.19 30.48
N TYR A 70 21.17 0.84 29.76
CA TYR A 70 21.63 2.23 29.95
C TYR A 70 21.38 2.75 31.37
N SER A 71 20.18 2.50 31.89
CA SER A 71 19.74 3.07 33.18
C SER A 71 20.49 2.44 34.36
N LYS A 72 20.94 1.19 34.26
CA LYS A 72 21.76 0.52 35.26
C LYS A 72 23.14 1.15 35.42
N GLU A 73 23.76 1.55 34.30
CA GLU A 73 25.05 2.25 34.33
C GLU A 73 24.90 3.63 35.00
N CYS A 74 23.81 4.33 34.69
CA CYS A 74 23.51 5.64 35.27
C CYS A 74 23.06 5.57 36.74
N VAL A 75 22.41 4.48 37.14
CA VAL A 75 21.76 4.29 38.45
C VAL A 75 22.04 2.87 38.96
N PRO A 76 23.15 2.65 39.69
CA PRO A 76 23.58 1.33 40.14
C PRO A 76 22.58 0.60 41.03
N GLU A 77 21.68 1.31 41.72
CA GLU A 77 20.63 0.71 42.57
C GLU A 77 19.70 -0.21 41.78
N LEU A 78 19.53 0.07 40.48
CA LEU A 78 18.68 -0.69 39.57
C LEU A 78 19.20 -2.12 39.33
N ASN A 79 20.49 -2.38 39.58
CA ASN A 79 21.10 -3.70 39.40
C ASN A 79 20.53 -4.80 40.30
N ALA A 80 19.76 -4.44 41.33
CA ALA A 80 19.11 -5.39 42.23
C ALA A 80 17.68 -5.80 41.79
N PHE A 81 17.15 -5.22 40.71
CA PHE A 81 15.74 -5.38 40.32
C PHE A 81 15.58 -5.88 38.88
N SER A 82 14.55 -6.68 38.62
CA SER A 82 14.24 -7.28 37.31
C SER A 82 13.39 -6.35 36.43
N LEU A 83 13.16 -6.75 35.17
CA LEU A 83 12.25 -6.12 34.23
C LEU A 83 10.79 -6.54 34.49
N PRO A 84 9.78 -5.70 34.21
CA PRO A 84 8.38 -6.07 34.34
C PRO A 84 7.86 -6.82 33.10
N LEU A 85 8.67 -7.71 32.54
CA LEU A 85 8.41 -8.44 31.30
C LEU A 85 8.60 -9.93 31.58
N SER A 86 7.80 -10.78 30.93
CA SER A 86 7.90 -12.24 31.02
C SER A 86 8.43 -12.79 29.70
N ALA A 87 9.57 -13.48 29.73
CA ALA A 87 10.14 -14.10 28.53
C ALA A 87 9.14 -15.05 27.84
N CYS A 88 8.31 -15.75 28.61
CA CYS A 88 7.29 -16.67 28.11
C CYS A 88 6.23 -16.00 27.21
N ASP A 89 5.93 -14.71 27.40
CA ASP A 89 4.91 -14.02 26.59
C ASP A 89 5.35 -13.81 25.14
N LEU A 90 6.66 -13.90 24.86
CA LEU A 90 7.21 -13.85 23.50
C LEU A 90 6.75 -15.05 22.66
N SER A 91 6.43 -16.19 23.28
CA SER A 91 5.99 -17.42 22.58
C SER A 91 4.69 -17.23 21.77
N TYR A 92 3.91 -16.21 22.09
CA TYR A 92 2.63 -15.94 21.42
C TYR A 92 2.79 -15.21 20.08
N LEU A 93 3.97 -14.61 19.83
CA LEU A 93 4.19 -13.72 18.71
C LEU A 93 4.14 -14.42 17.35
N SER A 94 3.86 -13.62 16.31
CA SER A 94 3.86 -14.01 14.90
C SER A 94 4.81 -13.12 14.11
N LEU A 95 5.88 -13.70 13.56
CA LEU A 95 6.98 -12.99 12.90
C LEU A 95 7.25 -13.61 11.52
N ASP A 96 7.27 -12.76 10.49
CA ASP A 96 7.36 -13.12 9.08
C ASP A 96 8.77 -12.93 8.48
N ASP A 97 9.74 -12.44 9.27
CA ASP A 97 11.11 -12.23 8.82
C ASP A 97 12.17 -12.77 9.80
N LYS A 98 13.36 -13.10 9.27
CA LYS A 98 14.46 -13.66 10.05
C LYS A 98 15.03 -12.66 11.06
N LEU A 99 15.19 -11.39 10.69
CA LEU A 99 15.80 -10.41 11.58
C LEU A 99 14.95 -10.18 12.84
N SER A 100 13.62 -10.14 12.71
CA SER A 100 12.71 -10.07 13.85
C SER A 100 12.72 -11.35 14.70
N ARG A 101 12.82 -12.53 14.06
CA ARG A 101 12.95 -13.82 14.75
C ARG A 101 14.24 -13.94 15.56
N ASP A 102 15.38 -13.63 14.94
CA ASP A 102 16.68 -13.63 15.61
C ASP A 102 16.66 -12.64 16.78
N ALA A 103 16.04 -11.46 16.59
CA ALA A 103 15.89 -10.47 17.65
C ALA A 103 14.98 -10.94 18.79
N VAL A 104 13.93 -11.73 18.52
CA VAL A 104 13.11 -12.33 19.59
C VAL A 104 13.89 -13.36 20.39
N ILE A 105 14.71 -14.20 19.75
CA ILE A 105 15.55 -15.17 20.47
C ILE A 105 16.53 -14.43 21.39
N SER A 106 17.24 -13.42 20.87
CA SER A 106 18.13 -12.60 21.70
C SER A 106 17.39 -11.87 22.82
N LEU A 107 16.18 -11.37 22.55
CA LEU A 107 15.34 -10.74 23.57
C LEU A 107 14.91 -11.72 24.66
N PHE A 108 14.49 -12.93 24.26
CA PHE A 108 14.12 -14.02 25.17
C PHE A 108 15.29 -14.37 26.11
N ASN A 109 16.45 -14.69 25.54
CA ASN A 109 17.66 -15.03 26.30
C ASN A 109 18.08 -13.90 27.26
N TYR A 110 17.96 -12.63 26.82
CA TYR A 110 18.32 -11.47 27.65
C TYR A 110 17.38 -11.31 28.86
N ILE A 111 16.06 -11.45 28.64
CA ILE A 111 15.05 -11.34 29.71
C ILE A 111 15.18 -12.52 30.68
N GLU A 112 15.29 -13.75 30.18
CA GLU A 112 15.44 -14.97 31.00
C GLU A 112 16.66 -14.86 31.94
N ARG A 113 17.82 -14.42 31.41
CA ARG A 113 19.03 -14.17 32.21
C ARG A 113 18.82 -13.14 33.34
N ILE A 114 17.95 -12.16 33.11
CA ILE A 114 17.62 -11.14 34.12
C ILE A 114 16.65 -11.69 35.16
N GLU A 115 15.64 -12.46 34.75
CA GLU A 115 14.66 -13.12 35.62
C GLU A 115 15.32 -14.12 36.57
N GLU A 116 16.25 -14.95 36.08
CA GLU A 116 16.96 -15.94 36.90
C GLU A 116 17.77 -15.32 38.04
N THR A 117 18.23 -14.09 37.87
CA THR A 117 19.16 -13.44 38.80
C THR A 117 18.48 -12.51 39.80
N ARG A 118 17.19 -12.19 39.64
CA ARG A 118 16.52 -11.12 40.39
C ARG A 118 15.05 -11.43 40.68
N GLU A 119 14.63 -11.21 41.93
CA GLU A 119 13.29 -11.62 42.41
C GLU A 119 12.20 -10.54 42.30
N LEU A 120 12.54 -9.27 42.11
CA LEU A 120 11.59 -8.16 42.18
C LEU A 120 11.62 -7.26 40.95
N ASP A 121 10.47 -7.15 40.28
CA ASP A 121 10.31 -6.33 39.08
C ASP A 121 10.07 -4.86 39.40
N VAL A 122 10.81 -3.97 38.74
CA VAL A 122 10.52 -2.53 38.78
C VAL A 122 9.51 -2.14 37.72
N PHE A 123 8.66 -1.16 38.04
CA PHE A 123 7.63 -0.62 37.16
C PHE A 123 6.61 -1.64 36.64
N ASN A 124 6.43 -2.76 37.36
CA ASN A 124 5.42 -3.77 37.05
C ASN A 124 4.02 -3.27 37.45
N MET A 125 3.09 -3.21 36.48
CA MET A 125 1.75 -2.69 36.71
C MET A 125 0.85 -3.61 37.55
N ASN A 126 1.19 -4.90 37.65
CA ASN A 126 0.47 -5.89 38.46
C ASN A 126 0.97 -5.92 39.91
N ASN A 127 2.26 -5.67 40.10
CA ASN A 127 2.91 -5.75 41.41
C ASN A 127 3.91 -4.61 41.60
N LEU A 128 3.56 -3.64 42.45
CA LEU A 128 4.38 -2.45 42.67
C LEU A 128 5.48 -2.63 43.71
N ARG A 129 5.58 -3.80 44.34
CA ARG A 129 6.54 -4.05 45.41
C ARG A 129 7.98 -3.73 44.99
N GLY A 130 8.44 -4.27 43.86
CA GLY A 130 9.79 -4.01 43.37
C GLY A 130 10.03 -2.53 43.03
N THR A 131 9.01 -1.83 42.51
CA THR A 131 9.08 -0.38 42.26
C THR A 131 9.26 0.41 43.55
N PHE A 132 8.52 0.09 44.61
CA PHE A 132 8.62 0.79 45.89
C PHE A 132 9.93 0.48 46.61
N GLU A 133 10.40 -0.77 46.58
CA GLU A 133 11.71 -1.13 47.13
C GLU A 133 12.86 -0.43 46.38
N PHE A 134 12.76 -0.31 45.04
CA PHE A 134 13.69 0.46 44.24
C PHE A 134 13.66 1.95 44.56
N ALA A 135 12.45 2.54 44.62
CA ALA A 135 12.26 3.95 44.97
C ALA A 135 12.87 4.29 46.33
N LEU A 136 12.69 3.41 47.31
CA LEU A 136 13.28 3.56 48.64
C LEU A 136 14.81 3.50 48.60
N LYS A 137 15.38 2.50 47.92
CA LYS A 137 16.83 2.33 47.80
C LYS A 137 17.48 3.52 47.09
N TYR A 138 16.89 3.95 45.98
CA TYR A 138 17.32 5.13 45.24
C TYR A 138 17.19 6.40 46.10
N GLY A 139 16.06 6.59 46.78
CA GLY A 139 15.83 7.74 47.66
C GLY A 139 16.85 7.85 48.80
N LYS A 140 17.22 6.72 49.42
CA LYS A 140 18.25 6.66 50.48
C LYS A 140 19.64 7.11 49.98
N ASN A 141 19.95 6.87 48.72
CA ASN A 141 21.24 7.24 48.13
C ASN A 141 21.24 8.61 47.44
N ASN A 142 20.08 9.10 46.99
CA ASN A 142 19.97 10.36 46.28
C ASN A 142 19.94 11.57 47.22
N MET A 143 20.92 12.46 47.08
CA MET A 143 21.07 13.62 47.95
C MET A 143 19.96 14.67 47.76
N ALA A 144 19.44 14.85 46.54
CA ALA A 144 18.38 15.82 46.27
C ALA A 144 17.05 15.41 46.92
N ILE A 145 16.69 14.12 46.84
CA ILE A 145 15.51 13.57 47.51
C ILE A 145 15.61 13.73 49.02
N LYS A 146 16.76 13.32 49.61
CA LYS A 146 16.99 13.48 51.06
C LYS A 146 16.93 14.93 51.52
N ASN A 147 17.52 15.84 50.75
CA ASN A 147 17.48 17.27 51.07
C ASN A 147 16.05 17.80 50.99
N TYR A 148 15.26 17.42 49.97
CA TYR A 148 13.86 17.82 49.88
C TYR A 148 13.03 17.33 51.07
N VAL A 149 13.16 16.05 51.44
CA VAL A 149 12.46 15.51 52.62
C VAL A 149 12.89 16.25 53.89
N LYS A 150 14.20 16.45 54.10
CA LYS A 150 14.74 17.17 55.25
C LYS A 150 14.25 18.62 55.33
N GLU A 151 14.29 19.35 54.23
CA GLU A 151 13.81 20.73 54.16
C GLU A 151 12.32 20.83 54.40
N THR A 152 11.54 19.90 53.85
CA THR A 152 10.09 19.81 54.06
C THR A 152 9.78 19.54 55.53
N ARG A 153 10.54 18.65 56.20
CA ARG A 153 10.42 18.40 57.64
C ARG A 153 10.77 19.64 58.46
N ASN A 154 11.83 20.37 58.10
CA ASN A 154 12.22 21.60 58.79
C ASN A 154 11.16 22.70 58.63
N PHE A 155 10.59 22.84 57.44
CA PHE A 155 9.47 23.74 57.18
C PHE A 155 8.24 23.36 58.00
N LEU A 156 7.88 22.08 58.06
CA LEU A 156 6.74 21.64 58.89
C LEU A 156 6.98 21.94 60.37
N ARG A 157 8.21 21.79 60.88
CA ARG A 157 8.56 22.17 62.26
C ARG A 157 8.43 23.67 62.50
N SER A 158 8.80 24.52 61.54
CA SER A 158 8.64 25.97 61.70
C SER A 158 7.17 26.39 61.64
N VAL A 159 6.36 25.76 60.77
CA VAL A 159 4.91 25.98 60.72
C VAL A 159 4.23 25.48 62.00
N GLU A 160 4.63 24.31 62.50
CA GLU A 160 4.17 23.75 63.77
C GLU A 160 4.47 24.69 64.94
N GLN A 161 5.68 25.26 65.00
CA GLN A 161 6.05 26.22 66.02
C GLN A 161 5.19 27.50 65.95
N ASN A 162 4.97 28.04 64.75
CA ASN A 162 4.13 29.22 64.57
C ASN A 162 2.67 28.96 64.96
N ASP A 163 2.11 27.80 64.62
CA ASP A 163 0.76 27.38 65.03
C ASP A 163 0.68 27.22 66.55
N TRP A 164 1.72 26.64 67.16
CA TRP A 164 1.80 26.51 68.62
C TRP A 164 1.88 27.86 69.34
N ASP A 165 2.68 28.79 68.83
CA ASP A 165 2.76 30.16 69.37
C ASP A 165 1.40 30.88 69.27
N GLU A 166 0.65 30.67 68.17
CA GLU A 166 -0.72 31.18 68.03
C GLU A 166 -1.67 30.53 69.05
N ILE A 167 -1.62 29.21 69.23
CA ILE A 167 -2.43 28.47 70.21
C ILE A 167 -2.15 28.98 71.62
N GLU A 168 -0.88 29.12 72.02
CA GLU A 168 -0.52 29.66 73.33
C GLU A 168 -1.03 31.09 73.52
N ARG A 169 -0.88 31.95 72.50
CA ARG A 169 -1.42 33.31 72.53
C ARG A 169 -2.92 33.31 72.74
N LYS A 170 -3.66 32.46 72.02
CA LYS A 170 -5.11 32.33 72.17
C LYS A 170 -5.52 31.74 73.53
N LYS A 171 -4.80 30.75 74.07
CA LYS A 171 -5.01 30.22 75.43
C LYS A 171 -4.85 31.30 76.50
N ARG A 172 -3.79 32.11 76.41
CA ARG A 172 -3.55 33.23 77.33
C ARG A 172 -4.69 34.25 77.25
N ARG A 173 -5.07 34.65 76.03
CA ARG A 173 -6.16 35.61 75.80
C ARG A 173 -7.53 35.07 76.26
N ALA A 174 -7.82 33.79 76.04
CA ALA A 174 -9.03 33.14 76.53
C ALA A 174 -9.09 33.12 78.06
N SER A 175 -7.97 32.84 78.73
CA SER A 175 -7.85 32.93 80.19
C SER A 175 -8.07 34.35 80.72
N GLU A 176 -7.50 35.37 80.06
CA GLU A 176 -7.72 36.79 80.41
C GLU A 176 -9.17 37.22 80.20
N LEU A 177 -9.79 36.81 79.09
CA LEU A 177 -11.20 37.07 78.81
C LEU A 177 -12.11 36.38 79.83
N ARG A 178 -11.81 35.15 80.25
CA ARG A 178 -12.54 34.46 81.33
C ARG A 178 -12.48 35.22 82.64
N ARG A 179 -11.31 35.71 83.05
CA ARG A 179 -11.14 36.55 84.25
C ARG A 179 -11.91 37.87 84.12
N THR A 180 -11.82 38.51 82.96
CA THR A 180 -12.54 39.77 82.67
C THR A 180 -14.05 39.59 82.70
N ILE A 181 -14.56 38.52 82.07
CA ILE A 181 -15.99 38.17 82.07
C ILE A 181 -16.45 37.90 83.51
N SER A 182 -15.70 37.12 84.29
CA SER A 182 -16.04 36.84 85.69
C SER A 182 -16.07 38.12 86.55
N SER A 183 -15.12 39.04 86.34
CA SER A 183 -15.14 40.36 87.00
C SER A 183 -16.34 41.20 86.57
N LEU A 184 -16.59 41.31 85.26
CA LEU A 184 -17.73 42.08 84.73
C LEU A 184 -19.07 41.49 85.16
N GLU A 185 -19.19 40.17 85.29
CA GLU A 185 -20.38 39.48 85.80
C GLU A 185 -20.62 39.83 87.28
N SER A 186 -19.57 39.88 88.09
CA SER A 186 -19.65 40.35 89.48
C SER A 186 -20.09 41.83 89.54
N ASP A 187 -19.50 42.69 88.71
CA ASP A 187 -19.87 44.12 88.62
C ASP A 187 -21.31 44.31 88.11
N TYR A 188 -21.73 43.51 87.13
CA TYR A 188 -23.10 43.51 86.62
C TYR A 188 -24.09 43.11 87.71
N GLN A 189 -23.78 42.08 88.51
CA GLN A 189 -24.63 41.66 89.62
C GLN A 189 -24.77 42.76 90.68
N TYR A 190 -23.68 43.48 90.97
CA TYR A 190 -23.72 44.66 91.83
C TYR A 190 -24.62 45.77 91.25
N LEU A 191 -24.45 46.10 89.97
CA LEU A 191 -25.25 47.13 89.27
C LEU A 191 -26.73 46.75 89.15
N VAL A 192 -27.06 45.46 88.99
CA VAL A 192 -28.43 44.95 89.01
C VAL A 192 -29.06 45.15 90.38
N ASN A 193 -28.35 44.78 91.46
CA ASN A 193 -28.83 44.97 92.83
C ASN A 193 -29.05 46.45 93.15
N GLU A 194 -28.15 47.33 92.70
CA GLU A 194 -28.25 48.77 92.90
C GLU A 194 -29.40 49.39 92.08
N TYR A 195 -29.58 48.94 90.83
CA TYR A 195 -30.74 49.31 90.00
C TYR A 195 -32.06 48.91 90.66
N GLU A 196 -32.18 47.68 91.17
CA GLU A 196 -33.42 47.21 91.82
C GLU A 196 -33.72 47.99 93.10
N LYS A 197 -32.70 48.34 93.91
CA LYS A 197 -32.87 49.26 95.05
C LYS A 197 -33.39 50.63 94.61
N LEU A 198 -32.75 51.24 93.61
CA LEU A 198 -33.15 52.57 93.10
C LEU A 198 -34.54 52.56 92.45
N LYS A 199 -34.92 51.44 91.80
CA LYS A 199 -36.23 51.24 91.18
C LYS A 199 -37.35 51.14 92.22
N LEU A 200 -37.11 50.41 93.32
CA LEU A 200 -38.02 50.38 94.47
C LEU A 200 -38.20 51.78 95.07
N ILE A 201 -37.09 52.48 95.34
CA ILE A 201 -37.11 53.86 95.88
C ILE A 201 -37.84 54.83 94.95
N TYR A 202 -37.68 54.70 93.63
CA TYR A 202 -38.39 55.52 92.63
C TYR A 202 -39.88 55.22 92.58
N ASN A 203 -40.28 53.94 92.59
CA ASN A 203 -41.68 53.53 92.57
C ASN A 203 -42.43 54.00 93.83
N ASP A 204 -41.76 54.00 95.00
CA ASP A 204 -42.33 54.48 96.26
C ASP A 204 -42.45 56.02 96.33
N ASN A 205 -41.67 56.78 95.54
CA ASN A 205 -41.60 58.26 95.55
C ASN A 205 -42.07 58.95 94.25
N TYR A 206 -42.91 58.29 93.45
CA TYR A 206 -43.27 58.73 92.08
C TYR A 206 -43.88 60.16 91.99
N TYR A 207 -44.51 60.65 93.06
CA TYR A 207 -45.15 61.97 93.14
C TYR A 207 -44.42 63.00 94.03
N GLY A 208 -43.19 62.72 94.50
CA GLY A 208 -42.44 63.61 95.41
C GLY A 208 -41.52 64.63 94.72
N ASP A 209 -41.21 65.75 95.40
CA ASP A 209 -40.36 66.86 94.91
C ASP A 209 -38.92 66.44 94.49
N ASN A 210 -38.44 65.27 94.94
CA ASN A 210 -37.11 64.70 94.62
C ASN A 210 -37.13 63.62 93.51
N SER A 211 -38.28 63.37 92.87
CA SER A 211 -38.46 62.30 91.86
C SER A 211 -37.54 62.44 90.63
N GLY A 212 -37.17 63.66 90.23
CA GLY A 212 -36.28 63.92 89.09
C GLY A 212 -34.82 63.51 89.31
N ASP A 213 -34.26 63.69 90.52
CA ASP A 213 -32.89 63.29 90.86
C ASP A 213 -32.77 61.76 90.97
N ILE A 214 -33.78 61.10 91.54
CA ILE A 214 -33.86 59.64 91.64
C ILE A 214 -34.03 59.00 90.25
N TYR A 215 -34.86 59.59 89.38
CA TYR A 215 -35.00 59.14 87.99
C TYR A 215 -33.68 59.27 87.21
N THR A 216 -32.92 60.33 87.43
CA THR A 216 -31.61 60.53 86.80
C THR A 216 -30.60 59.47 87.24
N LYS A 217 -30.52 59.18 88.56
CA LYS A 217 -29.70 58.10 89.11
C LYS A 217 -30.14 56.71 88.63
N LEU A 218 -31.46 56.47 88.50
CA LEU A 218 -32.01 55.22 87.97
C LEU A 218 -31.68 55.04 86.48
N ARG A 219 -31.74 56.12 85.69
CA ARG A 219 -31.36 56.12 84.27
C ARG A 219 -29.85 55.92 84.09
N GLU A 220 -29.03 56.52 84.95
CA GLU A 220 -27.59 56.30 84.98
C GLU A 220 -27.25 54.85 85.36
N ALA A 221 -27.86 54.30 86.41
CA ALA A 221 -27.71 52.91 86.81
C ALA A 221 -28.16 51.93 85.71
N THR A 222 -29.27 52.22 85.02
CA THR A 222 -29.73 51.46 83.84
C THR A 222 -28.69 51.50 82.72
N SER A 223 -28.19 52.69 82.38
CA SER A 223 -27.17 52.88 81.36
C SER A 223 -25.84 52.19 81.72
N GLN A 224 -25.43 52.19 82.99
CA GLN A 224 -24.23 51.49 83.46
C GLN A 224 -24.41 49.97 83.42
N LYS A 225 -25.56 49.47 83.88
CA LYS A 225 -25.94 48.05 83.81
C LYS A 225 -25.96 47.54 82.37
N ASP A 226 -26.62 48.25 81.45
CA ASP A 226 -26.74 47.84 80.05
C ASP A 226 -25.39 47.93 79.31
N ARG A 227 -24.56 48.92 79.63
CA ARG A 227 -23.17 48.99 79.14
C ARG A 227 -22.32 47.84 79.66
N CYS A 228 -22.45 47.48 80.93
CA CYS A 228 -21.75 46.34 81.53
C CYS A 228 -22.19 45.02 80.87
N TYR A 229 -23.50 44.80 80.71
CA TYR A 229 -24.03 43.63 80.01
C TYR A 229 -23.57 43.54 78.55
N SER A 230 -23.56 44.67 77.84
CA SER A 230 -23.06 44.73 76.46
C SER A 230 -21.57 44.37 76.37
N ARG A 231 -20.76 44.76 77.36
CA ARG A 231 -19.35 44.36 77.48
C ARG A 231 -19.16 42.89 77.83
N ILE A 232 -20.00 42.31 78.68
CA ILE A 232 -20.02 40.86 78.94
C ILE A 232 -20.35 40.13 77.65
N ARG A 233 -21.40 40.55 76.94
CA ARG A 233 -21.82 39.93 75.68
C ARG A 233 -20.72 40.01 74.62
N SER A 234 -20.11 41.19 74.42
CA SER A 234 -19.01 41.33 73.47
C SER A 234 -17.79 40.50 73.87
N SER A 235 -17.42 40.48 75.16
CA SER A 235 -16.30 39.67 75.67
C SER A 235 -16.56 38.17 75.55
N ARG A 236 -17.79 37.70 75.77
CA ARG A 236 -18.20 36.30 75.53
C ARG A 236 -18.15 35.93 74.05
N THR A 237 -18.53 36.84 73.15
CA THR A 237 -18.38 36.63 71.70
C THR A 237 -16.91 36.51 71.31
N ILE A 238 -16.05 37.42 71.80
CA ILE A 238 -14.59 37.37 71.55
C ILE A 238 -14.00 36.08 72.13
N LEU A 239 -14.41 35.67 73.34
CA LEU A 239 -13.98 34.40 73.94
C LEU A 239 -14.39 33.21 73.07
N THR A 240 -15.61 33.20 72.53
CA THR A 240 -16.07 32.11 71.66
C THR A 240 -15.25 32.01 70.38
N GLU A 241 -14.84 33.15 69.79
CA GLU A 241 -13.95 33.16 68.63
C GLU A 241 -12.50 32.78 68.97
N GLU A 242 -11.96 33.27 70.10
CA GLU A 242 -10.61 32.92 70.55
C GLU A 242 -10.49 31.45 70.99
N LEU A 243 -11.60 30.79 71.38
CA LEU A 243 -11.61 29.35 71.69
C LEU A 243 -11.62 28.45 70.45
N LYS A 244 -11.91 28.99 69.26
CA LYS A 244 -11.83 28.20 68.01
C LYS A 244 -10.37 27.95 67.65
N ALA A 245 -10.04 26.68 67.47
CA ALA A 245 -8.72 26.29 66.97
C ALA A 245 -8.45 26.94 65.60
N PRO A 246 -7.18 27.23 65.25
CA PRO A 246 -6.78 27.63 63.90
C PRO A 246 -7.19 26.61 62.82
N LYS A 247 -6.73 26.75 61.57
CA LYS A 247 -6.84 25.64 60.59
C LYS A 247 -5.74 24.61 60.88
N PHE A 248 -6.02 23.33 60.69
CA PHE A 248 -5.02 22.29 60.93
C PHE A 248 -4.00 22.28 59.78
N ILE A 249 -2.79 21.80 60.06
CA ILE A 249 -1.69 21.79 59.10
C ILE A 249 -1.77 20.51 58.27
N VAL A 250 -1.69 20.63 56.95
CA VAL A 250 -1.66 19.49 56.03
C VAL A 250 -0.21 19.24 55.61
N SER A 251 0.31 18.05 55.90
CA SER A 251 1.66 17.67 55.49
C SER A 251 1.71 17.28 54.01
N PRO A 252 2.66 17.79 53.21
CA PRO A 252 2.84 17.35 51.81
C PRO A 252 3.41 15.93 51.71
N ILE A 253 4.05 15.40 52.76
CA ILE A 253 4.71 14.08 52.75
C ILE A 253 4.21 13.19 53.90
N PRO A 254 4.28 11.85 53.78
CA PRO A 254 3.94 10.91 54.86
C PRO A 254 4.72 11.14 56.15
N ARG A 255 4.21 10.59 57.27
CA ARG A 255 4.87 10.70 58.58
C ARG A 255 6.19 9.93 58.62
N GLU A 256 6.22 8.72 58.09
CA GLU A 256 7.41 7.87 58.05
C GLU A 256 8.37 8.35 56.95
N ASP A 257 9.67 8.31 57.24
CA ASP A 257 10.68 8.81 56.31
C ASP A 257 10.87 7.89 55.10
N ASP A 258 10.75 6.57 55.27
CA ASP A 258 10.84 5.63 54.15
C ASP A 258 9.70 5.86 53.14
N ASP A 259 8.46 6.05 53.60
CA ASP A 259 7.32 6.39 52.75
C ASP A 259 7.49 7.76 52.06
N ALA A 260 8.06 8.74 52.78
CA ALA A 260 8.36 10.05 52.20
C ALA A 260 9.41 9.95 51.09
N LEU A 261 10.44 9.12 51.25
CA LEU A 261 11.43 8.87 50.20
C LEU A 261 10.81 8.22 48.96
N ILE A 262 9.92 7.22 49.15
CA ILE A 262 9.24 6.52 48.06
C ILE A 262 8.36 7.47 47.23
N ILE A 263 7.52 8.27 47.88
CA ILE A 263 6.65 9.21 47.18
C ILE A 263 7.47 10.30 46.49
N THR A 264 8.51 10.81 47.16
CA THR A 264 9.38 11.85 46.62
C THR A 264 10.18 11.35 45.41
N PHE A 265 10.56 10.08 45.37
CA PHE A 265 11.23 9.49 44.21
C PHE A 265 10.51 9.76 42.89
N PHE A 266 9.19 9.56 42.84
CA PHE A 266 8.41 9.78 41.62
C PHE A 266 8.44 11.23 41.13
N HIS A 267 8.74 12.20 42.00
CA HIS A 267 8.90 13.61 41.63
C HIS A 267 10.31 13.96 41.15
N PHE A 268 11.32 13.23 41.61
CA PHE A 268 12.74 13.53 41.34
C PHE A 268 13.42 12.46 40.47
N MET A 269 12.64 11.69 39.70
CA MET A 269 13.21 10.76 38.73
C MET A 269 14.07 11.53 37.71
N LYS A 270 15.33 11.13 37.58
CA LYS A 270 16.21 11.67 36.53
C LYS A 270 15.81 11.09 35.17
N ASN A 271 16.19 11.78 34.09
CA ASN A 271 15.87 11.38 32.71
C ASN A 271 16.11 9.88 32.41
N PRO A 272 17.23 9.24 32.80
CA PRO A 272 17.43 7.81 32.52
C PRO A 272 16.31 6.93 33.11
N ILE A 273 15.96 7.14 34.38
CA ILE A 273 14.92 6.38 35.08
C ILE A 273 13.52 6.77 34.58
N LEU A 274 13.28 8.05 34.30
CA LEU A 274 12.01 8.51 33.77
C LEU A 274 11.72 7.84 32.41
N ILE A 275 12.65 7.94 31.46
CA ILE A 275 12.52 7.31 30.14
C ILE A 275 12.37 5.80 30.26
N PHE A 276 13.17 5.15 31.10
CA PHE A 276 13.06 3.70 31.34
C PHE A 276 11.70 3.30 31.89
N SER A 277 11.19 4.05 32.87
CA SER A 277 9.87 3.80 33.46
C SER A 277 8.76 3.93 32.42
N GLU A 278 8.85 4.89 31.50
CA GLU A 278 7.90 5.05 30.40
C GLU A 278 7.98 3.89 29.41
N LEU A 279 9.19 3.46 29.03
CA LEU A 279 9.38 2.33 28.14
C LEU A 279 8.92 1.00 28.76
N CYS A 280 9.04 0.83 30.08
CA CYS A 280 8.43 -0.29 30.82
C CYS A 280 6.90 -0.31 30.67
N LEU A 281 6.26 0.86 30.75
CA LEU A 281 4.82 0.97 30.56
C LEU A 281 4.42 0.67 29.12
N GLU A 282 5.12 1.26 28.13
CA GLU A 282 4.85 1.00 26.71
C GLU A 282 5.01 -0.48 26.35
N ALA A 283 6.04 -1.14 26.87
CA ALA A 283 6.26 -2.57 26.66
C ALA A 283 5.12 -3.41 27.23
N GLN A 284 4.64 -3.13 28.44
CA GLN A 284 3.46 -3.82 29.00
C GLN A 284 2.16 -3.46 28.25
N TYR A 285 2.01 -2.24 27.73
CA TYR A 285 0.85 -1.84 26.92
C TYR A 285 0.78 -2.50 25.55
N SER A 286 1.92 -2.90 24.99
CA SER A 286 1.94 -3.63 23.74
C SER A 286 1.18 -4.98 23.83
N LEU A 287 1.06 -5.55 25.04
CA LEU A 287 0.29 -6.77 25.32
C LEU A 287 -1.21 -6.54 25.60
N CYS A 288 -1.66 -5.29 25.66
CA CYS A 288 -3.07 -4.98 25.95
C CYS A 288 -3.91 -4.89 24.65
N PRO A 289 -5.14 -5.44 24.63
CA PRO A 289 -6.04 -5.26 23.48
C PRO A 289 -6.35 -3.78 23.23
N LYS A 290 -6.18 -3.33 21.98
CA LYS A 290 -6.35 -1.91 21.63
C LYS A 290 -7.81 -1.44 21.67
N GLU A 291 -8.77 -2.37 21.56
CA GLU A 291 -10.19 -2.09 21.61
C GLU A 291 -10.76 -2.03 23.05
N LEU A 292 -9.99 -2.43 24.06
CA LEU A 292 -10.44 -2.38 25.44
C LEU A 292 -10.36 -0.93 25.96
N ASN A 293 -11.51 -0.23 25.96
CA ASN A 293 -11.72 0.99 26.76
C ASN A 293 -11.88 0.63 28.27
N ALA A 294 -11.06 -0.30 28.76
CA ALA A 294 -11.18 -0.90 30.08
C ALA A 294 -11.11 0.13 31.20
N TRP A 295 -10.39 1.22 31.00
CA TRP A 295 -10.18 2.24 32.01
C TRP A 295 -11.41 3.04 32.37
N ASN A 296 -12.26 3.41 31.41
CA ASN A 296 -13.47 4.16 31.76
C ASN A 296 -14.41 3.28 32.60
N SER A 297 -14.60 2.04 32.17
CA SER A 297 -15.37 1.04 32.92
C SER A 297 -14.72 0.70 34.28
N PHE A 298 -13.39 0.66 34.38
CA PHE A 298 -12.66 0.43 35.63
C PHE A 298 -12.78 1.61 36.59
N LYS A 299 -12.59 2.84 36.10
CA LYS A 299 -12.73 4.09 36.85
C LYS A 299 -14.13 4.22 37.46
N GLU A 300 -15.15 3.92 36.67
CA GLU A 300 -16.54 3.85 37.12
C GLU A 300 -16.77 2.72 38.14
N LYS A 301 -16.31 1.49 37.83
CA LYS A 301 -16.48 0.32 38.70
C LYS A 301 -15.77 0.48 40.05
N HIS A 302 -14.66 1.21 40.11
CA HIS A 302 -13.85 1.36 41.32
C HIS A 302 -13.99 2.72 42.00
N LYS A 303 -14.90 3.57 41.52
CA LYS A 303 -15.18 4.91 42.08
C LYS A 303 -13.88 5.65 42.40
N ILE A 304 -12.95 5.69 41.45
CA ILE A 304 -11.68 6.39 41.65
C ILE A 304 -11.99 7.89 41.75
N THR A 305 -12.10 8.40 42.96
CA THR A 305 -12.37 9.80 43.31
C THR A 305 -11.32 10.25 44.32
N GLY A 306 -10.45 11.19 43.93
CA GLY A 306 -9.59 11.93 44.86
C GLY A 306 -8.24 12.36 44.25
N THR A 307 -7.45 13.04 45.08
CA THR A 307 -6.23 13.76 44.70
C THR A 307 -5.05 12.81 44.54
N SER A 308 -4.27 12.94 43.45
CA SER A 308 -3.04 12.15 43.27
C SER A 308 -1.95 12.59 44.26
N TRP A 309 -0.97 11.73 44.54
CA TRP A 309 0.19 12.12 45.36
C TRP A 309 0.93 13.33 44.82
N MET A 310 0.99 13.49 43.49
CA MET A 310 1.58 14.65 42.86
C MET A 310 0.77 15.92 43.10
N ASP A 311 -0.54 15.87 42.87
CA ASP A 311 -1.41 17.02 43.10
C ASP A 311 -1.41 17.44 44.57
N HIS A 312 -1.35 16.47 45.50
CA HIS A 312 -1.23 16.72 46.93
C HIS A 312 0.09 17.41 47.28
N ILE A 313 1.22 16.87 46.82
CA ILE A 313 2.54 17.47 47.08
C ILE A 313 2.62 18.89 46.53
N VAL A 314 2.16 19.11 45.29
CA VAL A 314 2.17 20.45 44.69
C VAL A 314 1.27 21.41 45.46
N SER A 315 0.11 20.95 45.96
CA SER A 315 -0.84 21.78 46.69
C SER A 315 -0.38 22.22 48.08
N TYR A 316 0.48 21.42 48.74
CA TYR A 316 0.87 21.65 50.15
C TYR A 316 2.39 21.82 50.38
N SER A 317 3.20 21.80 49.32
CA SER A 317 4.65 22.06 49.37
C SER A 317 4.96 23.54 49.55
N SER A 318 6.04 23.84 50.29
CA SER A 318 6.56 25.21 50.45
C SER A 318 7.33 25.73 49.22
N ARG A 319 7.77 24.81 48.34
CA ARG A 319 8.41 25.15 47.07
C ARG A 319 7.36 25.24 45.96
N ASN A 320 7.52 26.21 45.06
CA ASN A 320 6.86 26.22 43.76
C ASN A 320 7.40 25.05 42.92
N LEU A 321 6.78 23.89 43.10
CA LEU A 321 7.01 22.74 42.24
C LEU A 321 6.17 22.95 40.98
N ASN A 322 6.82 23.03 39.82
CA ASN A 322 6.09 23.12 38.56
C ASN A 322 5.26 21.85 38.37
N HIS A 323 4.04 21.97 37.84
CA HIS A 323 3.26 20.86 37.27
C HIS A 323 3.93 20.23 36.01
N GLY A 324 5.23 20.47 35.81
CA GLY A 324 5.89 20.51 34.49
C GLY A 324 6.59 19.24 34.03
N GLN A 325 6.40 18.10 34.69
CA GLN A 325 6.80 16.82 34.12
C GLN A 325 5.56 15.91 34.12
N ASN A 326 5.10 15.56 32.92
CA ASN A 326 4.05 14.57 32.72
C ASN A 326 4.57 13.21 33.20
N PHE A 327 4.54 12.97 34.50
CA PHE A 327 4.85 11.66 35.05
C PHE A 327 3.75 10.70 34.63
N HIS A 328 4.11 9.69 33.85
CA HIS A 328 3.18 8.66 33.38
C HIS A 328 2.64 7.79 34.53
N PHE A 329 3.30 7.84 35.69
CA PHE A 329 2.89 7.19 36.93
C PHE A 329 2.20 8.19 37.85
N SER A 330 0.89 8.04 38.04
CA SER A 330 0.17 8.74 39.11
C SER A 330 -0.34 7.70 40.11
N ILE A 331 0.13 7.72 41.36
CA ILE A 331 -0.36 6.81 42.41
C ILE A 331 -1.78 7.26 42.81
N VAL A 332 -2.81 6.44 42.56
CA VAL A 332 -4.22 6.93 42.51
C VAL A 332 -5.26 6.08 43.25
N LYS A 333 -5.00 4.83 43.70
CA LYS A 333 -6.03 4.09 44.46
C LYS A 333 -5.93 4.36 45.98
N GLY A 334 -7.02 4.71 46.64
CA GLY A 334 -6.99 5.19 48.04
C GLY A 334 -6.60 6.66 48.08
N SER A 335 -7.43 7.49 47.45
CA SER A 335 -7.35 8.94 47.40
C SER A 335 -6.76 9.57 48.65
N ILE A 336 -5.85 10.53 48.47
CA ILE A 336 -5.45 11.40 49.57
C ILE A 336 -6.62 12.33 49.85
N ASP A 337 -7.51 11.85 50.71
CA ASP A 337 -8.69 12.59 51.15
C ASP A 337 -8.31 13.40 52.38
N VAL A 338 -7.84 14.63 52.12
CA VAL A 338 -7.57 15.60 53.18
C VAL A 338 -8.89 15.85 53.93
N PRO A 339 -8.97 15.55 55.23
CA PRO A 339 -10.19 15.75 56.01
C PRO A 339 -10.64 17.22 55.97
N LYS A 340 -11.95 17.47 56.07
CA LYS A 340 -12.44 18.85 56.21
C LYS A 340 -12.04 19.46 57.55
N ASP A 341 -12.01 18.63 58.59
CA ASP A 341 -11.62 18.98 59.95
C ASP A 341 -10.71 17.87 60.51
N PHE A 342 -9.65 18.24 61.23
CA PHE A 342 -8.71 17.30 61.87
C PHE A 342 -8.17 17.87 63.19
N GLY A 343 -8.06 17.00 64.18
CA GLY A 343 -7.65 17.37 65.54
C GLY A 343 -8.75 18.08 66.34
N PRO A 344 -8.44 18.53 67.57
CA PRO A 344 -9.39 19.22 68.43
C PRO A 344 -9.85 20.56 67.81
N SER A 345 -11.15 20.87 67.93
CA SER A 345 -11.75 22.11 67.42
C SER A 345 -11.73 23.26 68.43
N ASN A 346 -11.50 22.94 69.71
CA ASN A 346 -11.37 23.88 70.81
C ASN A 346 -9.92 23.97 71.27
N ILE A 347 -9.43 25.19 71.47
CA ILE A 347 -8.05 25.46 71.88
C ILE A 347 -7.68 24.87 73.23
N ASP A 348 -8.60 24.80 74.18
CA ASP A 348 -8.32 24.21 75.50
C ASP A 348 -8.12 22.69 75.42
N SER A 349 -8.66 22.05 74.39
CA SER A 349 -8.56 20.61 74.17
C SER A 349 -7.31 20.20 73.39
N ILE A 350 -6.41 21.13 73.09
CA ILE A 350 -5.15 20.86 72.39
C ILE A 350 -4.03 20.78 73.43
N ASP A 351 -3.46 19.58 73.63
CA ASP A 351 -2.38 19.37 74.61
C ASP A 351 -1.00 19.35 73.96
N LYS A 352 -0.92 19.01 72.68
CA LYS A 352 0.34 18.92 71.92
C LYS A 352 0.20 19.54 70.53
N SER A 353 1.25 20.20 70.06
CA SER A 353 1.33 20.79 68.71
C SER A 353 1.06 19.76 67.60
N THR A 354 1.56 18.53 67.77
CA THR A 354 1.43 17.45 66.79
C THR A 354 -0.01 16.97 66.55
N GLU A 355 -0.96 17.26 67.44
CA GLU A 355 -2.38 16.83 67.33
C GLU A 355 -3.13 17.54 66.19
N ARG A 356 -2.50 18.56 65.61
CA ARG A 356 -3.04 19.45 64.58
C ARG A 356 -2.35 19.30 63.23
N ILE A 357 -1.39 18.38 63.12
CA ILE A 357 -0.72 18.07 61.86
C ILE A 357 -1.30 16.78 61.30
N TRP A 358 -1.98 16.91 60.16
CA TRP A 358 -2.44 15.75 59.42
C TRP A 358 -1.35 15.26 58.48
N TYR A 359 -1.04 13.96 58.58
CA TYR A 359 -0.12 13.29 57.67
C TYR A 359 -0.90 12.38 56.73
N PRO A 360 -0.64 12.43 55.41
CA PRO A 360 -1.23 11.48 54.49
C PRO A 360 -0.66 10.08 54.77
N MET A 361 -1.54 9.08 54.80
CA MET A 361 -1.13 7.69 54.95
C MET A 361 -0.70 7.14 53.59
N PHE A 362 0.52 6.60 53.50
CA PHE A 362 0.93 5.88 52.30
C PHE A 362 0.33 4.48 52.32
N GLN A 363 -0.49 4.18 51.31
CA GLN A 363 -0.96 2.83 51.03
C GLN A 363 -0.40 2.40 49.68
N PRO A 364 0.29 1.25 49.59
CA PRO A 364 0.74 0.69 48.33
C PRO A 364 -0.48 0.48 47.42
N SER A 365 -0.60 1.28 46.37
CA SER A 365 -1.84 1.32 45.59
C SER A 365 -1.61 1.53 44.11
N LEU A 366 -2.64 1.22 43.31
CA LEU A 366 -2.56 1.20 41.84
C LEU A 366 -2.04 2.53 41.30
N ILE A 367 -1.16 2.42 40.31
CA ILE A 367 -0.74 3.54 39.51
C ILE A 367 -1.76 3.73 38.38
N ASN A 368 -2.40 4.90 38.36
CA ASN A 368 -3.11 5.42 37.19
C ASN A 368 -2.10 5.63 36.07
N CYS A 369 -2.46 5.10 34.90
CA CYS A 369 -1.69 5.29 33.71
C CYS A 369 -2.53 5.93 32.62
N THR A 370 -1.92 6.88 31.93
CA THR A 370 -2.55 7.83 31.00
C THR A 370 -3.22 7.19 29.78
N LYS A 371 -2.95 5.91 29.48
CA LYS A 371 -3.48 5.21 28.29
C LYS A 371 -4.70 4.32 28.52
N GLY A 372 -5.16 4.19 29.75
CA GLY A 372 -6.45 3.58 30.03
C GLY A 372 -6.56 2.06 29.78
N CYS A 373 -5.46 1.33 29.90
CA CYS A 373 -5.42 -0.13 30.00
C CYS A 373 -4.55 -0.52 31.19
N ASN A 374 -4.72 -1.71 31.74
CA ASN A 374 -3.80 -2.28 32.73
C ASN A 374 -3.69 -3.79 32.43
N ILE A 375 -2.46 -4.28 32.33
CA ILE A 375 -2.16 -5.67 32.00
C ILE A 375 -2.74 -6.66 33.02
N SER A 376 -3.00 -6.22 34.26
CA SER A 376 -3.69 -7.04 35.28
C SER A 376 -5.11 -7.46 34.89
N PHE A 377 -5.74 -6.77 33.93
CA PHE A 377 -7.05 -7.13 33.41
C PHE A 377 -7.00 -8.04 32.18
N VAL A 378 -5.81 -8.36 31.69
CA VAL A 378 -5.62 -9.23 30.53
C VAL A 378 -5.32 -10.64 31.03
N SER A 379 -6.26 -11.57 30.85
CA SER A 379 -6.02 -12.98 31.15
C SER A 379 -5.08 -13.61 30.11
N ASN A 380 -4.41 -14.72 30.47
CA ASN A 380 -3.60 -15.47 29.51
C ASN A 380 -4.39 -15.90 28.27
N GLU A 381 -5.69 -16.15 28.39
CA GLU A 381 -6.56 -16.46 27.25
C GLU A 381 -6.73 -15.27 26.30
N ILE A 382 -6.94 -14.06 26.86
CA ILE A 382 -7.04 -12.83 26.06
C ILE A 382 -5.71 -12.53 25.38
N LEU A 383 -4.59 -12.70 26.09
CA LEU A 383 -3.24 -12.52 25.55
C LEU A 383 -2.97 -13.46 24.37
N LYS A 384 -3.29 -14.75 24.52
CA LYS A 384 -3.18 -15.74 23.42
C LYS A 384 -4.03 -15.32 22.22
N CYS A 385 -5.25 -14.83 22.44
CA CYS A 385 -6.14 -14.40 21.36
C CYS A 385 -5.64 -13.16 20.62
N LEU A 386 -4.87 -12.29 21.27
CA LEU A 386 -4.35 -11.04 20.68
C LEU A 386 -3.48 -11.29 19.45
N PHE A 387 -2.70 -12.37 19.48
CA PHE A 387 -1.76 -12.75 18.42
C PHE A 387 -2.30 -13.84 17.48
N ILE A 388 -3.61 -14.08 17.51
CA ILE A 388 -4.29 -14.93 16.53
C ILE A 388 -4.92 -14.06 15.43
N GLU A 389 -4.58 -14.38 14.18
CA GLU A 389 -5.15 -13.70 13.02
C GLU A 389 -6.65 -13.95 12.87
N PRO A 390 -7.48 -12.88 12.83
CA PRO A 390 -8.92 -13.01 12.62
C PRO A 390 -9.23 -13.49 11.20
N LEU A 391 -10.05 -14.53 11.07
CA LEU A 391 -10.40 -15.13 9.79
C LEU A 391 -11.42 -14.31 8.97
N GLY A 392 -12.06 -13.32 9.59
CA GLY A 392 -13.11 -12.48 8.99
C GLY A 392 -14.48 -12.77 9.57
N GLN A 393 -15.43 -11.83 9.45
CA GLN A 393 -16.74 -11.93 10.10
C GLN A 393 -17.54 -13.19 9.68
N SER A 394 -17.44 -13.59 8.41
CA SER A 394 -18.11 -14.78 7.87
C SER A 394 -17.60 -16.10 8.47
N TYR A 395 -16.31 -16.20 8.80
CA TYR A 395 -15.68 -17.42 9.29
C TYR A 395 -15.53 -17.48 10.82
N ASN A 396 -15.32 -16.33 11.48
CA ASN A 396 -14.97 -16.28 12.90
C ASN A 396 -16.01 -16.91 13.85
N LYS A 397 -17.30 -16.93 13.49
CA LYS A 397 -18.34 -17.50 14.37
C LYS A 397 -18.21 -19.01 14.57
N ASN A 398 -17.82 -19.75 13.52
CA ASN A 398 -17.83 -21.22 13.51
C ASN A 398 -16.45 -21.85 13.30
N LEU A 399 -15.48 -21.09 12.75
CA LEU A 399 -14.17 -21.61 12.32
C LEU A 399 -12.99 -20.94 13.02
N TYR A 400 -13.21 -20.04 13.98
CA TYR A 400 -12.13 -19.39 14.74
C TYR A 400 -11.15 -20.40 15.38
N TRP A 401 -11.63 -21.58 15.77
CA TRP A 401 -10.82 -22.67 16.34
C TRP A 401 -9.72 -23.18 15.41
N ILE A 402 -9.85 -23.04 14.09
CA ILE A 402 -8.79 -23.40 13.12
C ILE A 402 -7.51 -22.63 13.45
N ASN A 403 -7.68 -21.37 13.83
CA ASN A 403 -6.57 -20.46 14.09
C ASN A 403 -6.20 -20.28 15.57
N GLN A 404 -6.89 -20.93 16.50
CA GLN A 404 -6.57 -20.85 17.94
C GLN A 404 -5.11 -21.25 18.23
N PHE A 405 -4.58 -20.72 19.33
CA PHE A 405 -3.27 -21.11 19.83
C PHE A 405 -3.26 -22.64 20.10
N PRO A 406 -2.20 -23.37 19.73
CA PRO A 406 -2.06 -24.79 20.07
C PRO A 406 -2.18 -25.08 21.56
N SER A 407 -2.50 -26.34 21.87
CA SER A 407 -2.24 -26.88 23.20
C SER A 407 -0.73 -26.88 23.51
N THR A 408 -0.35 -26.80 24.79
CA THR A 408 1.05 -26.85 25.26
C THR A 408 1.67 -28.23 25.03
N LEU A 409 3.01 -28.38 25.12
CA LEU A 409 3.72 -29.68 25.06
C LEU A 409 3.04 -30.78 25.89
N ASP A 410 2.52 -30.42 27.07
CA ASP A 410 1.89 -31.35 27.99
C ASP A 410 0.46 -31.80 27.63
N LYS A 411 -0.17 -31.21 26.59
CA LYS A 411 -1.54 -31.54 26.19
C LYS A 411 -1.66 -31.67 24.66
N PRO A 412 -2.12 -32.81 24.12
CA PRO A 412 -2.39 -32.92 22.69
C PRO A 412 -3.50 -31.95 22.24
N SER A 413 -3.44 -31.51 20.98
CA SER A 413 -4.47 -30.63 20.42
C SER A 413 -5.58 -31.46 19.76
N ASP A 414 -6.83 -31.24 20.20
CA ASP A 414 -8.02 -31.87 19.60
C ASP A 414 -8.34 -31.39 18.17
N ARG A 415 -7.56 -30.44 17.63
CA ARG A 415 -7.83 -29.83 16.31
C ARG A 415 -7.88 -30.82 15.17
N GLY A 416 -7.02 -31.84 15.19
CA GLY A 416 -7.08 -32.93 14.21
C GLY A 416 -8.46 -33.59 14.21
N ASN A 417 -9.01 -33.86 15.39
CA ASN A 417 -10.34 -34.45 15.57
C ASN A 417 -11.47 -33.44 15.29
N PHE A 418 -11.26 -32.15 15.54
CA PHE A 418 -12.22 -31.11 15.19
C PHE A 418 -12.42 -30.99 13.68
N ALA A 419 -11.37 -31.18 12.87
CA ALA A 419 -11.52 -31.22 11.41
C ALA A 419 -12.54 -32.28 10.94
N TYR A 420 -12.64 -33.42 11.64
CA TYR A 420 -13.59 -34.49 11.33
C TYR A 420 -14.96 -34.34 12.03
N SER A 421 -15.00 -33.81 13.24
CA SER A 421 -16.25 -33.66 14.01
C SER A 421 -17.03 -32.37 13.70
N LYS A 422 -16.44 -31.46 12.91
CA LYS A 422 -17.01 -30.15 12.55
C LYS A 422 -17.34 -30.01 11.05
N LEU A 423 -17.51 -31.13 10.33
CA LEU A 423 -17.81 -31.14 8.89
C LEU A 423 -19.11 -30.38 8.52
N GLN A 424 -20.04 -30.20 9.47
CA GLN A 424 -21.23 -29.37 9.30
C GLN A 424 -20.91 -27.87 9.07
N PHE A 425 -19.68 -27.44 9.35
CA PHE A 425 -19.23 -26.05 9.17
C PHE A 425 -18.35 -25.85 7.93
N ILE A 426 -18.28 -26.83 7.02
CA ILE A 426 -17.58 -26.67 5.74
C ILE A 426 -18.18 -25.46 4.98
N PRO A 427 -17.35 -24.47 4.59
CA PRO A 427 -17.81 -23.39 3.72
C PRO A 427 -18.22 -23.93 2.35
N LYS A 428 -19.20 -23.29 1.70
CA LYS A 428 -19.76 -23.76 0.42
C LYS A 428 -18.73 -23.96 -0.70
N ASP A 429 -17.64 -23.19 -0.64
CA ASP A 429 -16.62 -23.18 -1.69
C ASP A 429 -15.53 -24.25 -1.45
N PHE A 430 -15.62 -25.08 -0.40
CA PHE A 430 -14.63 -26.10 -0.06
C PHE A 430 -15.17 -27.51 -0.24
N ARG A 431 -14.33 -28.39 -0.80
CA ARG A 431 -14.54 -29.84 -0.71
C ARG A 431 -14.17 -30.35 0.69
N LYS A 432 -14.59 -31.58 0.99
CA LYS A 432 -14.34 -32.23 2.29
C LYS A 432 -12.85 -32.41 2.58
N ASP A 433 -12.09 -32.89 1.60
CA ASP A 433 -10.64 -33.06 1.63
C ASP A 433 -9.93 -31.72 1.85
N GLU A 434 -10.32 -30.68 1.11
CA GLU A 434 -9.74 -29.33 1.22
C GLU A 434 -9.99 -28.71 2.60
N PHE A 435 -11.21 -28.87 3.14
CA PHE A 435 -11.54 -28.42 4.50
C PHE A 435 -10.73 -29.17 5.56
N GLN A 436 -10.57 -30.49 5.42
CA GLN A 436 -9.79 -31.29 6.35
C GLN A 436 -8.30 -30.92 6.32
N ALA A 437 -7.74 -30.67 5.13
CA ALA A 437 -6.37 -30.20 4.96
C ALA A 437 -6.15 -28.88 5.71
N ILE A 438 -6.98 -27.86 5.47
CA ILE A 438 -6.80 -26.55 6.10
C ILE A 438 -7.12 -26.57 7.61
N ALA A 439 -8.16 -27.28 8.03
CA ALA A 439 -8.57 -27.34 9.43
C ALA A 439 -7.58 -28.13 10.31
N SER A 440 -6.88 -29.10 9.72
CA SER A 440 -5.85 -29.87 10.42
C SER A 440 -4.43 -29.31 10.25
N LEU A 441 -4.24 -28.27 9.42
CA LEU A 441 -2.93 -27.68 9.10
C LEU A 441 -2.14 -27.31 10.36
N ARG A 442 -2.84 -26.82 11.39
CA ARG A 442 -2.22 -26.38 12.64
C ARG A 442 -2.35 -27.40 13.78
N SER A 443 -2.73 -28.65 13.51
CA SER A 443 -2.78 -29.67 14.57
C SER A 443 -1.41 -29.91 15.22
N PHE A 444 -1.40 -30.21 16.51
CA PHE A 444 -0.22 -30.35 17.35
C PHE A 444 0.14 -31.84 17.61
N PRO A 445 1.40 -32.18 17.94
CA PRO A 445 2.62 -31.38 17.81
C PRO A 445 3.34 -31.58 16.47
N PHE A 446 4.18 -30.61 16.08
CA PHE A 446 5.19 -30.72 15.01
C PHE A 446 4.72 -31.39 13.70
N GLN A 447 3.64 -30.89 13.09
CA GLN A 447 3.12 -31.44 11.82
C GLN A 447 2.75 -30.36 10.80
N GLN A 448 2.84 -29.09 11.17
CA GLN A 448 2.31 -27.97 10.39
C GLN A 448 3.01 -27.86 9.05
N ILE A 449 4.34 -28.01 9.07
CA ILE A 449 5.19 -27.92 7.88
C ILE A 449 4.97 -29.15 6.98
N ARG A 450 4.90 -30.35 7.56
CA ARG A 450 4.57 -31.58 6.83
C ARG A 450 3.19 -31.53 6.19
N LYS A 451 2.19 -31.04 6.92
CA LYS A 451 0.81 -30.88 6.41
C LYS A 451 0.69 -29.79 5.36
N LEU A 452 1.45 -28.71 5.51
CA LEU A 452 1.56 -27.69 4.47
C LEU A 452 2.17 -28.28 3.21
N ALA A 453 3.29 -29.00 3.32
CA ALA A 453 3.96 -29.65 2.21
C ALA A 453 3.04 -30.67 1.50
N ALA A 454 2.36 -31.53 2.26
CA ALA A 454 1.38 -32.48 1.72
C ALA A 454 0.20 -31.75 1.04
N GLY A 455 -0.37 -30.74 1.69
CA GLY A 455 -1.50 -29.98 1.14
C GLY A 455 -1.16 -29.22 -0.14
N LEU A 456 0.08 -28.73 -0.24
CA LEU A 456 0.63 -28.11 -1.46
C LEU A 456 0.84 -29.14 -2.57
N LYS A 457 1.47 -30.28 -2.25
CA LYS A 457 1.73 -31.36 -3.22
C LYS A 457 0.43 -31.96 -3.77
N ASP A 458 -0.54 -32.21 -2.91
CA ASP A 458 -1.80 -32.89 -3.28
C ASP A 458 -2.84 -31.92 -3.87
N GLY A 459 -2.54 -30.62 -3.95
CA GLY A 459 -3.46 -29.61 -4.46
C GLY A 459 -4.74 -29.45 -3.63
N THR A 460 -4.69 -29.77 -2.33
CA THR A 460 -5.85 -29.70 -1.41
C THR A 460 -6.00 -28.33 -0.75
N LEU A 461 -5.06 -27.41 -0.96
CA LEU A 461 -5.11 -26.04 -0.45
C LEU A 461 -5.53 -25.06 -1.55
N GLN A 462 -6.70 -24.41 -1.39
CA GLN A 462 -7.14 -23.34 -2.29
C GLN A 462 -6.35 -22.04 -2.04
N LEU A 463 -5.18 -21.89 -2.68
CA LEU A 463 -4.20 -20.84 -2.38
C LEU A 463 -4.70 -19.40 -2.61
N SER A 464 -5.68 -19.19 -3.48
CA SER A 464 -6.32 -17.88 -3.69
C SER A 464 -7.29 -17.50 -2.55
N ASN A 465 -7.80 -18.46 -1.79
CA ASN A 465 -8.81 -18.26 -0.75
C ASN A 465 -8.24 -17.56 0.50
N GLN A 466 -8.95 -16.55 1.00
CA GLN A 466 -8.52 -15.75 2.15
C GLN A 466 -8.42 -16.54 3.46
N LEU A 467 -9.28 -17.55 3.67
CA LEU A 467 -9.21 -18.45 4.83
C LEU A 467 -7.90 -19.24 4.80
N VAL A 468 -7.52 -19.75 3.62
CA VAL A 468 -6.28 -20.51 3.41
C VAL A 468 -5.07 -19.61 3.61
N LYS A 469 -5.02 -18.45 2.96
CA LYS A 469 -3.93 -17.46 3.11
C LYS A 469 -3.66 -17.13 4.58
N LYS A 470 -4.69 -16.78 5.34
CA LYS A 470 -4.54 -16.43 6.77
C LYS A 470 -4.10 -17.59 7.63
N THR A 471 -4.62 -18.78 7.39
CA THR A 471 -4.29 -19.97 8.19
C THR A 471 -2.87 -20.44 7.89
N VAL A 472 -2.45 -20.44 6.62
CA VAL A 472 -1.07 -20.77 6.20
C VAL A 472 -0.09 -19.76 6.78
N ARG A 473 -0.35 -18.45 6.64
CA ARG A 473 0.53 -17.43 7.23
C ARG A 473 0.60 -17.55 8.76
N GLN A 474 -0.50 -17.79 9.45
CA GLN A 474 -0.49 -18.03 10.90
C GLN A 474 0.26 -19.31 11.27
N ALA A 475 0.20 -20.36 10.43
CA ALA A 475 0.97 -21.59 10.65
C ALA A 475 2.48 -21.36 10.51
N LEU A 476 2.90 -20.52 9.56
CA LEU A 476 4.30 -20.18 9.30
C LEU A 476 4.86 -19.16 10.28
N TYR A 477 4.14 -18.07 10.55
CA TYR A 477 4.69 -16.90 11.22
C TYR A 477 4.65 -17.02 12.74
N GLN A 478 3.66 -17.72 13.31
CA GLN A 478 3.61 -17.93 14.76
C GLN A 478 4.83 -18.73 15.22
N ILE A 479 5.55 -18.21 16.22
CA ILE A 479 6.81 -18.81 16.67
C ILE A 479 6.60 -19.95 17.67
N GLY A 480 5.56 -19.88 18.50
CA GLY A 480 5.29 -20.87 19.54
C GLY A 480 6.32 -20.86 20.66
N GLU A 481 6.38 -21.95 21.43
CA GLU A 481 7.29 -22.12 22.55
C GLU A 481 8.77 -22.02 22.11
N ILE A 482 9.59 -21.38 22.94
CA ILE A 482 11.02 -21.16 22.71
C ILE A 482 11.78 -22.03 23.70
N GLU A 483 12.59 -22.97 23.20
CA GLU A 483 13.46 -23.85 24.00
C GLU A 483 14.85 -23.87 23.39
N ASP A 484 15.90 -23.84 24.20
CA ASP A 484 17.31 -23.84 23.77
C ASP A 484 17.60 -22.83 22.65
N SER A 485 17.08 -21.61 22.78
CA SER A 485 17.17 -20.55 21.76
C SER A 485 16.62 -20.95 20.37
N SER A 486 15.66 -21.86 20.32
CA SER A 486 15.05 -22.36 19.10
C SER A 486 13.52 -22.37 19.18
N PHE A 487 12.85 -22.23 18.03
CA PHE A 487 11.39 -22.27 17.96
C PHE A 487 10.90 -23.71 17.87
N VAL A 488 10.30 -24.20 18.95
CA VAL A 488 9.78 -25.56 19.05
C VAL A 488 8.74 -25.82 17.96
N TRP A 489 7.89 -24.84 17.66
CA TRP A 489 6.87 -24.91 16.60
C TRP A 489 7.42 -25.19 15.19
N HIS A 490 8.68 -24.85 14.92
CA HIS A 490 9.35 -24.99 13.63
C HIS A 490 10.37 -26.14 13.61
N PHE A 491 10.44 -26.97 14.64
CA PHE A 491 11.43 -28.03 14.81
C PHE A 491 11.61 -28.93 13.56
N ASP A 492 10.51 -29.30 12.90
CA ASP A 492 10.51 -30.12 11.67
C ASP A 492 11.22 -29.45 10.47
N LEU A 493 11.33 -28.12 10.41
CA LEU A 493 12.09 -27.47 9.32
C LEU A 493 13.60 -27.72 9.45
N HIS A 494 14.09 -27.89 10.68
CA HIS A 494 15.51 -27.94 10.98
C HIS A 494 16.05 -29.36 11.17
N ARG A 495 15.17 -30.36 11.32
CA ARG A 495 15.54 -31.75 11.52
C ARG A 495 15.94 -32.44 10.21
N ASP A 496 16.97 -33.27 10.29
CA ASP A 496 17.36 -34.20 9.23
C ASP A 496 16.36 -35.37 9.15
N PHE A 497 15.87 -35.66 7.95
CA PHE A 497 14.83 -36.67 7.70
C PHE A 497 15.34 -38.04 7.26
N SER A 498 16.62 -38.35 7.50
CA SER A 498 17.20 -39.64 7.10
C SER A 498 16.41 -40.82 7.70
N GLY A 499 15.81 -41.66 6.84
CA GLY A 499 15.16 -42.92 7.22
C GLY A 499 13.68 -42.82 7.65
N SER A 500 12.94 -41.79 7.22
CA SER A 500 11.49 -41.71 7.47
C SER A 500 10.66 -42.18 6.27
N ASN A 501 10.06 -43.36 6.38
CA ASN A 501 9.29 -44.03 5.30
C ASN A 501 8.22 -43.15 4.63
N GLU A 502 7.60 -42.21 5.36
CA GLU A 502 6.60 -41.29 4.81
C GLU A 502 7.19 -40.22 3.89
N ILE A 503 8.37 -39.68 4.22
CA ILE A 503 9.05 -38.67 3.41
C ILE A 503 9.79 -39.34 2.26
N ASP A 504 10.36 -40.52 2.48
CA ASP A 504 10.93 -41.33 1.40
C ASP A 504 9.85 -41.67 0.37
N SER A 505 8.65 -42.08 0.80
CA SER A 505 7.49 -42.22 -0.10
C SER A 505 7.08 -40.89 -0.77
N LEU A 506 7.12 -39.76 -0.06
CA LEU A 506 6.81 -38.45 -0.64
C LEU A 506 7.80 -38.08 -1.76
N LEU A 507 9.09 -38.39 -1.56
CA LEU A 507 10.21 -38.13 -2.47
C LEU A 507 10.28 -39.10 -3.65
N ASP A 508 10.00 -40.38 -3.42
CA ASP A 508 9.88 -41.41 -4.46
C ASP A 508 8.77 -41.05 -5.45
N ASN A 509 7.63 -40.60 -4.94
CA ASN A 509 6.52 -40.11 -5.76
C ASN A 509 6.85 -38.83 -6.54
N LEU A 510 7.87 -38.06 -6.13
CA LEU A 510 8.37 -36.90 -6.88
C LEU A 510 9.46 -37.29 -7.90
N SER A 511 9.79 -38.58 -8.05
CA SER A 511 10.87 -39.08 -8.90
C SER A 511 12.27 -38.51 -8.55
N LEU A 512 12.49 -38.18 -7.27
CA LEU A 512 13.72 -37.55 -6.77
C LEU A 512 14.70 -38.56 -6.11
N SER A 513 14.44 -39.85 -6.27
CA SER A 513 15.18 -40.99 -5.71
C SER A 513 16.26 -41.50 -6.69
N GLY A 514 17.31 -40.70 -6.92
CA GLY A 514 18.48 -41.13 -7.70
C GLY A 514 19.51 -41.85 -6.82
N GLU A 515 20.27 -42.79 -7.39
CA GLU A 515 21.28 -43.65 -6.71
C GLU A 515 22.43 -42.89 -6.00
N GLY A 516 22.47 -41.56 -6.07
CA GLY A 516 23.43 -40.71 -5.34
C GLY A 516 22.93 -40.09 -4.03
N THR A 517 21.74 -40.44 -3.53
CA THR A 517 21.03 -39.64 -2.51
C THR A 517 20.94 -40.29 -1.11
N GLN A 518 22.07 -40.77 -0.58
CA GLN A 518 22.22 -41.12 0.85
C GLN A 518 22.57 -39.92 1.76
N MET A 519 22.32 -38.68 1.33
CA MET A 519 22.53 -37.50 2.19
C MET A 519 21.27 -37.20 3.01
N ALA A 520 21.45 -36.90 4.30
CA ALA A 520 20.40 -36.32 5.14
C ALA A 520 19.81 -35.08 4.46
N ARG A 521 18.50 -35.09 4.20
CA ARG A 521 17.74 -33.94 3.67
C ARG A 521 16.93 -33.32 4.82
N THR A 522 16.89 -32.01 4.90
CA THR A 522 16.08 -31.26 5.88
C THR A 522 14.67 -31.02 5.36
N GLY A 523 13.76 -30.56 6.22
CA GLY A 523 12.37 -30.27 5.83
C GLY A 523 12.26 -29.11 4.86
N ILE A 524 13.21 -28.19 4.95
CA ILE A 524 13.37 -27.07 4.03
C ILE A 524 13.71 -27.57 2.61
N ASP A 525 14.57 -28.58 2.49
CA ASP A 525 14.96 -29.12 1.18
C ASP A 525 13.77 -29.78 0.47
N VAL A 526 12.99 -30.58 1.19
CA VAL A 526 11.74 -31.17 0.67
C VAL A 526 10.77 -30.08 0.22
N PHE A 527 10.63 -29.03 1.02
CA PHE A 527 9.72 -27.93 0.72
C PHE A 527 10.15 -27.15 -0.53
N ASN A 528 11.46 -26.89 -0.68
CA ASN A 528 12.02 -26.21 -1.84
C ASN A 528 11.72 -26.98 -3.14
N GLU A 529 11.86 -28.30 -3.12
CA GLU A 529 11.55 -29.13 -4.30
C GLU A 529 10.05 -29.15 -4.63
N ILE A 530 9.16 -29.20 -3.63
CA ILE A 530 7.71 -29.07 -3.84
C ILE A 530 7.37 -27.72 -4.47
N LEU A 531 7.96 -26.63 -3.96
CA LEU A 531 7.72 -25.30 -4.51
C LEU A 531 8.24 -25.16 -5.95
N LYS A 532 9.40 -25.74 -6.28
CA LYS A 532 9.92 -25.78 -7.67
C LYS A 532 8.98 -26.55 -8.59
N SER A 533 8.51 -27.72 -8.16
CA SER A 533 7.54 -28.52 -8.93
C SER A 533 6.24 -27.75 -9.18
N LEU A 534 5.72 -27.06 -8.16
CA LEU A 534 4.53 -26.22 -8.29
C LEU A 534 4.76 -25.01 -9.20
N ALA A 535 5.95 -24.41 -9.17
CA ALA A 535 6.29 -23.33 -10.09
C ALA A 535 6.20 -23.81 -11.55
N GLU A 536 6.75 -24.98 -11.88
CA GLU A 536 6.65 -25.54 -13.24
C GLU A 536 5.20 -25.88 -13.64
N GLU A 537 4.36 -26.37 -12.73
CA GLU A 537 2.93 -26.60 -13.01
C GLU A 537 2.18 -25.28 -13.28
N ILE A 538 2.42 -24.26 -12.46
CA ILE A 538 1.75 -22.96 -12.55
C ILE A 538 2.16 -22.19 -13.79
N LYS A 539 3.41 -22.34 -14.24
CA LYS A 539 3.94 -21.75 -15.47
C LYS A 539 3.00 -21.89 -16.66
N PHE A 540 2.42 -23.08 -16.84
CA PHE A 540 1.54 -23.41 -17.96
C PHE A 540 0.05 -23.18 -17.67
N THR A 541 -0.31 -22.66 -16.49
CA THR A 541 -1.70 -22.37 -16.10
C THR A 541 -1.90 -20.89 -15.70
N PRO A 542 -1.68 -19.93 -16.62
CA PRO A 542 -1.74 -18.49 -16.35
C PRO A 542 -3.11 -17.96 -15.89
N ARG A 543 -4.16 -18.79 -15.89
CA ARG A 543 -5.48 -18.45 -15.33
C ARG A 543 -5.52 -18.51 -13.80
N ASN A 544 -4.61 -19.27 -13.19
CA ASN A 544 -4.51 -19.45 -11.74
C ASN A 544 -3.43 -18.55 -11.12
N TYR A 545 -3.19 -17.38 -11.73
CA TYR A 545 -2.10 -16.49 -11.35
C TYR A 545 -2.17 -16.02 -9.89
N GLU A 546 -3.36 -16.00 -9.28
CA GLU A 546 -3.55 -15.59 -7.87
C GLU A 546 -2.87 -16.54 -6.87
N ASN A 547 -2.63 -17.79 -7.24
CA ASN A 547 -1.97 -18.78 -6.39
C ASN A 547 -0.50 -18.41 -6.12
N ILE A 548 0.14 -17.71 -7.07
CA ILE A 548 1.55 -17.33 -6.94
C ILE A 548 1.78 -16.45 -5.71
N MET A 549 0.81 -15.62 -5.31
CA MET A 549 0.96 -14.74 -4.16
C MET A 549 1.34 -15.48 -2.88
N LEU A 550 0.55 -16.49 -2.52
CA LEU A 550 0.80 -17.24 -1.29
C LEU A 550 2.05 -18.10 -1.44
N LEU A 551 2.28 -18.72 -2.60
CA LEU A 551 3.47 -19.53 -2.85
C LEU A 551 4.77 -18.72 -2.76
N SER A 552 4.78 -17.52 -3.33
CA SER A 552 5.91 -16.60 -3.21
C SER A 552 6.13 -16.18 -1.76
N GLU A 553 5.07 -15.89 -1.00
CA GLU A 553 5.21 -15.59 0.44
C GLU A 553 5.80 -16.76 1.23
N ILE A 554 5.33 -17.98 0.98
CA ILE A 554 5.86 -19.19 1.61
C ILE A 554 7.34 -19.38 1.23
N GLY A 555 7.67 -19.31 -0.06
CA GLY A 555 9.03 -19.47 -0.56
C GLY A 555 9.99 -18.42 0.00
N ARG A 556 9.55 -17.15 0.09
CA ARG A 556 10.33 -16.07 0.72
C ARG A 556 10.55 -16.31 2.21
N PHE A 557 9.51 -16.74 2.92
CA PHE A 557 9.62 -17.02 4.34
C PHE A 557 10.68 -18.10 4.60
N ILE A 558 10.64 -19.18 3.83
CA ILE A 558 11.61 -20.29 3.93
C ILE A 558 13.02 -19.83 3.54
N PHE A 559 13.16 -19.13 2.41
CA PHE A 559 14.43 -18.57 1.96
C PHE A 559 15.07 -17.70 3.04
N ASN A 560 14.27 -16.82 3.66
CA ASN A 560 14.75 -15.90 4.67
C ASN A 560 15.33 -16.61 5.90
N LEU A 561 14.88 -17.82 6.26
CA LEU A 561 15.36 -18.53 7.46
C LEU A 561 16.81 -19.02 7.33
N ARG A 562 17.18 -19.65 6.20
CA ARG A 562 18.51 -20.26 6.02
C ARG A 562 19.38 -19.63 4.92
N ASP A 563 18.87 -18.63 4.19
CA ASP A 563 19.50 -18.11 2.97
C ASP A 563 19.68 -19.21 1.89
N ILE A 564 18.81 -20.22 1.93
CA ILE A 564 18.76 -21.37 1.03
C ILE A 564 17.40 -21.32 0.33
N GLY A 565 17.40 -21.24 -1.01
CA GLY A 565 16.16 -21.12 -1.79
C GLY A 565 16.16 -20.05 -2.88
N GLU A 566 17.31 -19.50 -3.27
CA GLU A 566 17.43 -18.64 -4.46
C GLU A 566 16.85 -19.36 -5.69
N ASP A 567 17.13 -20.66 -5.85
CA ASP A 567 16.56 -21.47 -6.93
C ASP A 567 15.03 -21.46 -6.95
N VAL A 568 14.38 -21.46 -5.78
CA VAL A 568 12.91 -21.42 -5.66
C VAL A 568 12.39 -20.05 -6.07
N ARG A 569 13.02 -18.98 -5.58
CA ARG A 569 12.69 -17.60 -5.96
C ARG A 569 12.83 -17.41 -7.48
N MET A 570 13.92 -17.91 -8.04
CA MET A 570 14.20 -17.87 -9.48
C MET A 570 13.21 -18.73 -10.27
N SER A 571 12.77 -19.88 -9.75
CA SER A 571 11.73 -20.71 -10.39
C SER A 571 10.40 -19.96 -10.52
N PHE A 572 9.93 -19.30 -9.45
CA PHE A 572 8.74 -18.44 -9.54
C PHE A 572 8.96 -17.19 -10.39
N THR A 573 10.18 -16.67 -10.43
CA THR A 573 10.52 -15.54 -11.30
C THR A 573 10.49 -15.95 -12.78
N ASN A 574 10.91 -17.18 -13.11
CA ASN A 574 10.78 -17.75 -14.45
C ASN A 574 9.31 -17.94 -14.87
N VAL A 575 8.41 -18.27 -13.93
CA VAL A 575 6.96 -18.28 -14.17
C VAL A 575 6.48 -16.89 -14.56
N VAL A 576 6.85 -15.87 -13.78
CA VAL A 576 6.48 -14.47 -14.05
C VAL A 576 7.03 -14.01 -15.41
N GLU A 577 8.29 -14.31 -15.73
CA GLU A 577 8.88 -14.00 -17.05
C GLU A 577 8.15 -14.67 -18.19
N HIS A 578 7.76 -15.94 -18.02
CA HIS A 578 6.99 -16.66 -19.04
C HIS A 578 5.62 -15.99 -19.27
N TRP A 579 4.91 -15.63 -18.21
CA TRP A 579 3.63 -14.94 -18.33
C TRP A 579 3.75 -13.53 -18.90
N LEU A 580 4.77 -12.77 -18.52
CA LEU A 580 5.06 -11.45 -19.09
C LEU A 580 5.34 -11.57 -20.59
N ARG A 581 6.06 -12.61 -21.04
CA ARG A 581 6.28 -12.87 -22.47
C ARG A 581 4.96 -13.13 -23.20
N LEU A 582 4.12 -14.02 -22.68
CA LEU A 582 2.80 -14.30 -23.26
C LEU A 582 1.94 -13.03 -23.37
N VAL A 583 1.93 -12.19 -22.33
CA VAL A 583 1.20 -10.91 -22.34
C VAL A 583 1.78 -9.95 -23.37
N LYS A 584 3.11 -9.85 -23.49
CA LYS A 584 3.77 -9.01 -24.50
C LYS A 584 3.48 -9.49 -25.93
N ASP A 585 3.52 -10.79 -26.18
CA ASP A 585 3.20 -11.39 -27.48
C ASP A 585 1.74 -11.08 -27.86
N GLU A 586 0.79 -11.22 -26.92
CA GLU A 586 -0.61 -10.87 -27.14
C GLU A 586 -0.83 -9.36 -27.33
N LEU A 587 -0.13 -8.48 -26.59
CA LEU A 587 -0.18 -7.02 -26.79
C LEU A 587 0.33 -6.59 -28.18
N GLY A 588 1.26 -7.37 -28.75
CA GLY A 588 1.75 -7.22 -30.12
C GLY A 588 0.69 -7.53 -31.19
N ASN A 589 -0.42 -8.18 -30.82
CA ASN A 589 -1.51 -8.46 -31.75
C ASN A 589 -2.28 -7.17 -32.09
N ILE A 590 -2.16 -6.76 -33.34
CA ILE A 590 -2.73 -5.52 -33.87
C ILE A 590 -4.27 -5.56 -33.92
N LYS A 591 -4.84 -6.77 -33.95
CA LYS A 591 -6.29 -6.96 -34.00
C LYS A 591 -6.99 -6.77 -32.65
N ASN A 592 -6.24 -6.67 -31.55
CA ASN A 592 -6.82 -6.50 -30.23
C ASN A 592 -7.58 -5.17 -30.12
N THR A 593 -8.75 -5.25 -29.51
CA THR A 593 -9.54 -4.08 -29.12
C THR A 593 -8.83 -3.27 -28.04
N VAL A 594 -9.28 -2.03 -27.81
CA VAL A 594 -8.77 -1.18 -26.73
C VAL A 594 -8.98 -1.85 -25.37
N GLU A 595 -10.15 -2.46 -25.14
CA GLU A 595 -10.49 -3.14 -23.88
C GLU A 595 -9.58 -4.35 -23.62
N GLU A 596 -9.29 -5.16 -24.64
CA GLU A 596 -8.38 -6.30 -24.52
C GLU A 596 -6.95 -5.84 -24.19
N ASN A 597 -6.44 -4.81 -24.88
CA ASN A 597 -5.11 -4.28 -24.60
C ASN A 597 -5.00 -3.70 -23.18
N LEU A 598 -6.05 -3.00 -22.72
CA LEU A 598 -6.13 -2.49 -21.36
C LEU A 598 -6.13 -3.61 -20.32
N TYR A 599 -6.86 -4.70 -20.56
CA TYR A 599 -6.85 -5.89 -19.71
C TYR A 599 -5.50 -6.64 -19.73
N LEU A 600 -4.81 -6.69 -20.86
CA LEU A 600 -3.48 -7.28 -20.95
C LEU A 600 -2.43 -6.44 -20.20
N LYS A 601 -2.47 -5.10 -20.34
CA LYS A 601 -1.63 -4.17 -19.58
C LYS A 601 -1.86 -4.29 -18.07
N ALA A 602 -3.09 -4.56 -17.67
CA ALA A 602 -3.41 -4.86 -16.29
C ALA A 602 -2.68 -6.07 -15.73
N LYS A 603 -2.68 -7.16 -16.51
CA LYS A 603 -1.95 -8.38 -16.17
C LYS A 603 -0.45 -8.15 -16.18
N GLU A 604 0.07 -7.42 -17.17
CA GLU A 604 1.49 -7.03 -17.21
C GLU A 604 1.89 -6.33 -15.91
N CYS A 605 1.11 -5.32 -15.48
CA CYS A 605 1.34 -4.63 -14.21
C CYS A 605 1.28 -5.61 -13.02
N LEU A 606 0.23 -6.43 -12.92
CA LEU A 606 0.07 -7.39 -11.83
C LEU A 606 1.23 -8.40 -11.74
N PHE A 607 1.67 -8.94 -12.88
CA PHE A 607 2.75 -9.92 -12.96
C PHE A 607 4.10 -9.33 -12.59
N ASN A 608 4.38 -8.08 -13.00
CA ASN A 608 5.54 -7.35 -12.49
C ASN A 608 5.49 -7.25 -10.95
N GLY A 609 4.33 -6.95 -10.37
CA GLY A 609 4.14 -6.95 -8.92
C GLY A 609 4.44 -8.31 -8.27
N TYR A 610 4.01 -9.42 -8.89
CA TYR A 610 4.36 -10.76 -8.42
C TYR A 610 5.86 -11.05 -8.50
N GLY A 611 6.54 -10.59 -9.56
CA GLY A 611 7.99 -10.69 -9.67
C GLY A 611 8.73 -9.99 -8.53
N ILE A 612 8.31 -8.77 -8.16
CA ILE A 612 8.84 -8.05 -6.99
C ILE A 612 8.59 -8.84 -5.71
N ILE A 613 7.37 -9.35 -5.53
CA ILE A 613 7.01 -10.14 -4.35
C ILE A 613 7.94 -11.35 -4.25
N CYS A 614 8.15 -12.13 -5.32
CA CYS A 614 9.06 -13.29 -5.34
C CYS A 614 10.48 -12.95 -4.85
N LEU A 615 10.97 -11.75 -5.16
CA LEU A 615 12.31 -11.29 -4.84
C LEU A 615 12.37 -10.40 -3.58
N GLY A 616 11.26 -10.22 -2.88
CA GLY A 616 11.10 -9.20 -1.85
C GLY A 616 11.70 -9.50 -0.48
N ARG A 617 12.46 -10.59 -0.28
CA ARG A 617 13.20 -10.89 0.97
C ARG A 617 14.56 -11.53 0.68
N GLY A 618 15.46 -11.46 1.67
CA GLY A 618 16.83 -11.97 1.64
C GLY A 618 17.76 -11.22 0.69
N SER A 619 18.96 -11.77 0.45
CA SER A 619 20.01 -11.11 -0.33
C SER A 619 19.67 -11.05 -1.83
N LEU A 620 20.29 -10.09 -2.54
CA LEU A 620 20.15 -9.95 -4.00
C LEU A 620 21.46 -10.29 -4.70
N THR A 621 21.40 -11.29 -5.56
CA THR A 621 22.40 -11.56 -6.59
C THR A 621 22.33 -10.51 -7.71
N VAL A 622 23.32 -10.45 -8.60
CA VAL A 622 23.28 -9.54 -9.76
C VAL A 622 22.05 -9.85 -10.65
N GLU A 623 21.72 -11.12 -10.86
CA GLU A 623 20.59 -11.51 -11.71
C GLU A 623 19.24 -11.23 -11.03
N SER A 624 19.07 -11.56 -9.74
CA SER A 624 17.84 -11.19 -9.01
C SER A 624 17.69 -9.68 -8.85
N GLY A 625 18.80 -8.94 -8.68
CA GLY A 625 18.84 -7.48 -8.68
C GLY A 625 18.38 -6.87 -10.02
N LYS A 626 18.87 -7.42 -11.13
CA LYS A 626 18.43 -7.06 -12.49
C LYS A 626 16.93 -7.26 -12.69
N LEU A 627 16.40 -8.40 -12.24
CA LEU A 627 14.98 -8.73 -12.38
C LEU A 627 14.10 -7.89 -11.46
N ILE A 628 14.45 -7.68 -10.19
CA ILE A 628 13.63 -6.87 -9.27
C ILE A 628 13.53 -5.41 -9.72
N VAL A 629 14.62 -4.83 -10.24
CA VAL A 629 14.60 -3.46 -10.77
C VAL A 629 13.76 -3.37 -12.05
N LYS A 630 13.87 -4.37 -12.96
CA LYS A 630 12.98 -4.49 -14.12
C LYS A 630 11.51 -4.52 -13.70
N TYR A 631 11.15 -5.40 -12.76
CA TYR A 631 9.77 -5.53 -12.29
C TYR A 631 9.27 -4.27 -11.59
N LEU A 632 10.14 -3.60 -10.84
CA LEU A 632 9.81 -2.34 -10.19
C LEU A 632 9.38 -1.28 -11.22
N LEU A 633 10.18 -1.10 -12.27
CA LEU A 633 9.86 -0.16 -13.35
C LEU A 633 8.59 -0.58 -14.08
N GLY A 634 8.46 -1.87 -14.44
CA GLY A 634 7.27 -2.43 -15.10
C GLY A 634 5.98 -2.24 -14.29
N PHE A 635 6.04 -2.49 -12.97
CA PHE A 635 4.90 -2.36 -12.07
C PHE A 635 4.40 -0.91 -12.04
N TYR A 636 5.29 0.03 -11.73
CA TYR A 636 4.91 1.44 -11.58
C TYR A 636 4.59 2.14 -12.90
N ASN A 637 5.23 1.74 -14.01
CA ASN A 637 4.81 2.18 -15.34
C ASN A 637 3.38 1.71 -15.63
N GLY A 638 3.06 0.46 -15.33
CA GLY A 638 1.70 -0.09 -15.49
C GLY A 638 0.62 0.63 -14.66
N LEU A 639 0.96 1.12 -13.46
CA LEU A 639 0.02 1.87 -12.62
C LEU A 639 -0.39 3.22 -13.24
N ALA A 640 0.43 3.82 -14.11
CA ALA A 640 0.05 5.04 -14.83
C ALA A 640 -1.20 4.84 -15.71
N TYR A 641 -1.54 3.59 -16.01
CA TYR A 641 -2.67 3.21 -16.85
C TYR A 641 -3.90 2.77 -16.04
N GLU A 642 -3.93 2.85 -14.70
CA GLU A 642 -4.98 2.33 -13.77
C GLU A 642 -6.45 2.58 -14.16
N GLU A 643 -6.76 3.49 -15.09
CA GLU A 643 -8.09 3.68 -15.67
C GLU A 643 -8.75 2.38 -16.18
N TRP A 644 -7.96 1.43 -16.72
CA TRP A 644 -8.47 0.14 -17.17
C TRP A 644 -9.13 -0.69 -16.06
N ALA A 645 -8.69 -0.48 -14.82
CA ALA A 645 -9.11 -1.27 -13.68
C ALA A 645 -10.53 -0.90 -13.21
N ARG A 646 -11.08 0.23 -13.67
CA ARG A 646 -12.43 0.70 -13.26
C ARG A 646 -13.55 -0.28 -13.62
N ASN A 647 -13.36 -1.09 -14.66
CA ASN A 647 -14.40 -2.00 -15.17
C ASN A 647 -14.30 -3.43 -14.58
N ASP A 648 -13.16 -3.81 -13.97
CA ASP A 648 -12.95 -5.13 -13.33
C ASP A 648 -12.61 -4.97 -11.84
N LYS A 649 -13.62 -5.16 -10.99
CA LYS A 649 -13.47 -5.06 -9.53
C LYS A 649 -12.52 -6.09 -8.94
N CYS A 650 -12.43 -7.29 -9.51
CA CYS A 650 -11.59 -8.37 -8.98
C CYS A 650 -10.12 -8.02 -9.22
N LEU A 651 -9.78 -7.64 -10.45
CA LEU A 651 -8.43 -7.21 -10.82
C LEU A 651 -7.99 -5.97 -10.03
N MET A 652 -8.90 -5.02 -9.83
CA MET A 652 -8.66 -3.85 -8.97
C MET A 652 -8.29 -4.20 -7.53
N ASN A 653 -8.99 -5.17 -6.95
CA ASN A 653 -8.70 -5.61 -5.59
C ASN A 653 -7.36 -6.33 -5.53
N ALA A 654 -7.07 -7.21 -6.51
CA ALA A 654 -5.79 -7.90 -6.60
C ALA A 654 -4.60 -6.91 -6.67
N LEU A 655 -4.70 -5.85 -7.47
CA LEU A 655 -3.65 -4.83 -7.57
C LEU A 655 -3.45 -4.03 -6.29
N LYS A 656 -4.54 -3.70 -5.58
CA LYS A 656 -4.43 -3.02 -4.28
C LYS A 656 -3.65 -3.88 -3.30
N SER A 657 -4.00 -5.16 -3.19
CA SER A 657 -3.29 -6.12 -2.33
C SER A 657 -1.82 -6.28 -2.75
N VAL A 658 -1.54 -6.40 -4.05
CA VAL A 658 -0.17 -6.50 -4.58
C VAL A 658 0.63 -5.23 -4.34
N ARG A 659 0.05 -4.04 -4.52
CA ARG A 659 0.71 -2.75 -4.29
C ARG A 659 1.14 -2.57 -2.83
N GLU A 660 0.29 -2.98 -1.90
CA GLU A 660 0.64 -2.97 -0.46
C GLU A 660 1.83 -3.88 -0.18
N LEU A 661 1.83 -5.10 -0.71
CA LEU A 661 2.94 -6.04 -0.57
C LEU A 661 4.22 -5.57 -1.26
N VAL A 662 4.12 -5.00 -2.47
CA VAL A 662 5.25 -4.43 -3.21
C VAL A 662 5.93 -3.33 -2.39
N ASN A 663 5.16 -2.44 -1.77
CA ASN A 663 5.73 -1.39 -0.90
C ASN A 663 6.51 -2.00 0.28
N ASP A 664 5.97 -3.04 0.93
CA ASP A 664 6.64 -3.75 2.02
C ASP A 664 7.94 -4.43 1.52
N CYS A 665 7.90 -5.05 0.33
CA CYS A 665 9.07 -5.68 -0.29
C CYS A 665 10.16 -4.66 -0.62
N MET A 666 9.78 -3.52 -1.21
CA MET A 666 10.72 -2.47 -1.61
C MET A 666 11.30 -1.74 -0.41
N ALA A 667 10.53 -1.55 0.66
CA ALA A 667 11.05 -1.00 1.91
C ALA A 667 12.12 -1.91 2.53
N TYR A 668 11.97 -3.24 2.41
CA TYR A 668 12.98 -4.20 2.86
C TYR A 668 14.20 -4.25 1.95
N GLN A 669 14.01 -4.25 0.62
CA GLN A 669 15.08 -4.43 -0.36
C GLN A 669 15.82 -3.14 -0.73
N LEU A 670 15.38 -1.97 -0.27
CA LEU A 670 15.94 -0.68 -0.70
C LEU A 670 17.46 -0.61 -0.51
N ASP A 671 17.96 -0.94 0.68
CA ASP A 671 19.39 -0.90 0.97
C ASP A 671 20.15 -1.90 0.09
N ASN A 672 19.64 -3.13 -0.07
CA ASN A 672 20.27 -4.15 -0.93
C ASN A 672 20.32 -3.73 -2.42
N ILE A 673 19.27 -3.05 -2.91
CA ILE A 673 19.22 -2.54 -4.28
C ILE A 673 20.20 -1.39 -4.44
N LEU A 674 20.24 -0.44 -3.51
CA LEU A 674 21.18 0.68 -3.55
C LEU A 674 22.63 0.18 -3.46
N ASP A 675 22.92 -0.77 -2.57
CA ASP A 675 24.24 -1.36 -2.43
C ASP A 675 24.68 -2.03 -3.74
N LEU A 676 23.78 -2.79 -4.37
CA LEU A 676 24.04 -3.42 -5.66
C LEU A 676 24.22 -2.39 -6.79
N LEU A 677 23.45 -1.31 -6.82
CA LEU A 677 23.54 -0.31 -7.88
C LEU A 677 24.73 0.65 -7.74
N ILE A 678 25.13 0.98 -6.50
CA ILE A 678 26.18 1.96 -6.21
C ILE A 678 27.54 1.31 -6.11
N TYR A 679 27.64 0.16 -5.42
CA TYR A 679 28.92 -0.44 -5.05
C TYR A 679 29.30 -1.65 -5.91
N SER A 680 28.39 -2.20 -6.71
CA SER A 680 28.75 -3.24 -7.69
C SER A 680 29.20 -2.65 -9.02
N ASN A 681 30.08 -3.38 -9.73
CA ASN A 681 30.47 -3.03 -11.09
C ASN A 681 29.35 -3.25 -12.13
N HIS A 682 28.17 -3.72 -11.70
CA HIS A 682 27.04 -4.08 -12.57
C HIS A 682 25.86 -3.12 -12.46
N GLY A 683 25.95 -2.06 -11.63
CA GLY A 683 24.83 -1.13 -11.41
C GLY A 683 24.31 -0.49 -12.71
N GLY A 684 25.21 -0.10 -13.61
CA GLY A 684 24.85 0.45 -14.91
C GLY A 684 24.15 -0.57 -15.82
N ASP A 685 24.62 -1.82 -15.85
CA ASP A 685 24.03 -2.90 -16.65
C ASP A 685 22.62 -3.26 -16.16
N ILE A 686 22.43 -3.29 -14.84
CA ILE A 686 21.12 -3.53 -14.20
C ILE A 686 20.12 -2.46 -14.62
N LEU A 687 20.51 -1.19 -14.52
CA LEU A 687 19.64 -0.07 -14.92
C LEU A 687 19.35 -0.09 -16.43
N ASN A 688 20.36 -0.35 -17.26
CA ASN A 688 20.20 -0.46 -18.71
C ASN A 688 19.20 -1.56 -19.08
N TYR A 689 19.31 -2.74 -18.45
CA TYR A 689 18.39 -3.84 -18.67
C TYR A 689 16.95 -3.49 -18.24
N ALA A 690 16.79 -2.87 -17.07
CA ALA A 690 15.48 -2.51 -16.54
C ALA A 690 14.78 -1.44 -17.41
N VAL A 691 15.50 -0.40 -17.82
CA VAL A 691 14.94 0.65 -18.68
C VAL A 691 14.62 0.12 -20.08
N LYS A 692 15.48 -0.74 -20.65
CA LYS A 692 15.22 -1.39 -21.94
C LYS A 692 13.95 -2.24 -21.93
N SER A 693 13.53 -2.75 -20.77
CA SER A 693 12.29 -3.53 -20.66
C SER A 693 11.00 -2.71 -20.81
N ILE A 694 11.09 -1.39 -20.63
CA ILE A 694 10.01 -0.39 -20.77
C ILE A 694 10.09 0.31 -22.13
N PHE A 695 11.31 0.61 -22.58
CA PHE A 695 11.59 1.36 -23.79
C PHE A 695 12.67 0.64 -24.61
N ASP A 696 12.31 0.05 -25.76
CA ASP A 696 13.26 -0.77 -26.53
C ASP A 696 14.34 0.08 -27.24
N CYS A 697 14.04 1.36 -27.50
CA CYS A 697 14.90 2.33 -28.19
C CYS A 697 15.90 3.07 -27.29
N VAL A 698 16.11 2.63 -26.04
CA VAL A 698 17.09 3.26 -25.15
C VAL A 698 18.49 3.17 -25.78
N PRO A 699 19.26 4.27 -25.83
CA PRO A 699 20.63 4.25 -26.32
C PRO A 699 21.47 3.18 -25.61
N GLU A 700 22.31 2.47 -26.37
CA GLU A 700 23.21 1.49 -25.76
C GLU A 700 24.25 2.17 -24.86
N GLY A 701 24.51 1.57 -23.70
CA GLY A 701 25.60 1.99 -22.82
C GLY A 701 25.36 3.31 -22.08
N LEU A 702 24.13 3.59 -21.60
CA LEU A 702 23.88 4.72 -20.71
C LEU A 702 24.83 4.71 -19.50
N LYS A 703 25.39 5.87 -19.17
CA LYS A 703 26.30 6.06 -18.05
C LYS A 703 25.57 6.72 -16.90
N TRP A 704 25.17 5.90 -15.92
CA TRP A 704 24.36 6.34 -14.79
C TRP A 704 25.18 7.06 -13.73
N THR A 705 24.66 8.19 -13.26
CA THR A 705 25.17 8.98 -12.15
C THR A 705 24.17 8.89 -10.99
N TYR A 706 24.65 8.53 -9.81
CA TYR A 706 23.86 8.48 -8.58
C TYR A 706 23.79 9.86 -7.92
N PHE A 707 22.59 10.29 -7.51
CA PHE A 707 22.43 11.47 -6.68
C PHE A 707 22.60 11.10 -5.20
N LYS A 708 23.66 11.59 -4.57
CA LYS A 708 24.02 11.29 -3.17
C LYS A 708 22.83 11.50 -2.22
N ASP A 709 22.69 10.58 -1.25
CA ASP A 709 21.65 10.59 -0.21
C ASP A 709 20.22 10.57 -0.79
N SER A 710 20.06 10.02 -2.00
CA SER A 710 18.78 9.84 -2.69
C SER A 710 18.57 8.40 -3.16
N VAL A 711 17.51 8.17 -3.94
CA VAL A 711 17.19 6.90 -4.60
C VAL A 711 17.16 7.04 -6.14
N VAL A 712 17.75 8.13 -6.65
CA VAL A 712 17.65 8.54 -8.05
C VAL A 712 18.98 8.37 -8.79
N PHE A 713 18.87 7.88 -10.01
CA PHE A 713 19.98 7.77 -10.97
C PHE A 713 19.61 8.52 -12.24
N SER A 714 20.59 9.15 -12.91
CA SER A 714 20.38 9.78 -14.21
C SER A 714 21.51 9.52 -15.19
N SER A 715 21.20 9.59 -16.47
CA SER A 715 22.16 9.57 -17.58
C SER A 715 21.79 10.65 -18.58
N ASN A 716 22.78 11.29 -19.19
CA ASN A 716 22.58 12.27 -20.27
C ASN A 716 23.31 11.78 -21.52
N VAL A 717 22.57 11.61 -22.61
CA VAL A 717 23.10 11.23 -23.92
C VAL A 717 22.48 12.15 -24.96
N ASP A 718 23.33 12.85 -25.72
CA ASP A 718 22.93 13.76 -26.81
C ASP A 718 21.85 14.78 -26.41
N GLY A 719 21.94 15.31 -25.18
CA GLY A 719 20.98 16.27 -24.63
C GLY A 719 19.69 15.67 -24.08
N THR A 720 19.49 14.36 -24.24
CA THR A 720 18.35 13.62 -23.66
C THR A 720 18.72 13.11 -22.27
N ILE A 721 17.90 13.47 -21.28
CA ILE A 721 18.10 13.09 -19.87
C ILE A 721 17.19 11.90 -19.53
N TYR A 722 17.81 10.79 -19.16
CA TYR A 722 17.14 9.61 -18.61
C TYR A 722 17.27 9.63 -17.09
N SER A 723 16.19 9.37 -16.36
CA SER A 723 16.26 9.26 -14.90
C SER A 723 15.38 8.15 -14.35
N VAL A 724 15.86 7.48 -13.31
CA VAL A 724 15.19 6.35 -12.66
C VAL A 724 15.15 6.59 -11.15
N ASN A 725 13.95 6.46 -10.57
CA ASN A 725 13.75 6.36 -9.13
C ASN A 725 13.63 4.89 -8.71
N THR A 726 14.62 4.39 -7.98
CA THR A 726 14.77 2.97 -7.61
C THR A 726 13.93 2.55 -6.41
N PHE A 727 13.18 3.47 -5.79
CA PHE A 727 12.22 3.16 -4.73
C PHE A 727 10.78 3.11 -5.24
N LYS A 728 10.42 4.05 -6.13
CA LYS A 728 9.08 4.18 -6.71
C LYS A 728 8.96 3.68 -8.15
N GLY A 729 10.02 3.10 -8.72
CA GLY A 729 10.02 2.59 -10.10
C GLY A 729 9.70 3.63 -11.17
N ILE A 730 9.87 4.92 -10.90
CA ILE A 730 9.55 5.98 -11.85
C ILE A 730 10.71 6.12 -12.83
N PHE A 731 10.45 5.88 -14.10
CA PHE A 731 11.37 6.15 -15.20
C PHE A 731 10.90 7.39 -15.97
N LEU A 732 11.81 8.32 -16.24
CA LEU A 732 11.54 9.56 -16.97
C LEU A 732 12.54 9.75 -18.10
N VAL A 733 12.04 10.28 -19.21
CA VAL A 733 12.83 10.81 -20.34
C VAL A 733 12.54 12.30 -20.41
N ASN A 734 13.58 13.14 -20.34
CA ASN A 734 13.46 14.60 -20.29
C ASN A 734 12.47 15.11 -19.21
N GLY A 735 12.41 14.42 -18.07
CA GLY A 735 11.53 14.73 -16.95
C GLY A 735 10.08 14.27 -17.12
N ILE A 736 9.74 13.57 -18.20
CA ILE A 736 8.38 13.10 -18.50
C ILE A 736 8.36 11.55 -18.49
N PRO A 737 7.39 10.90 -17.83
CA PRO A 737 7.27 9.44 -17.85
C PRO A 737 6.75 8.94 -19.20
N PRO A 738 7.00 7.65 -19.55
CA PRO A 738 6.22 6.99 -20.59
C PRO A 738 4.72 7.16 -20.34
N SER A 739 3.97 7.44 -21.41
CA SER A 739 2.56 7.80 -21.30
C SER A 739 1.78 7.41 -22.55
N ARG A 740 0.49 7.75 -22.58
CA ARG A 740 -0.39 7.55 -23.74
C ARG A 740 -0.30 8.75 -24.68
N LEU A 741 -0.67 8.55 -25.93
CA LEU A 741 -0.94 9.66 -26.83
C LEU A 741 -2.00 10.61 -26.25
N SER A 742 -1.80 11.91 -26.50
CA SER A 742 -2.73 12.95 -26.04
C SER A 742 -4.12 12.76 -26.66
N LYS A 743 -5.14 13.26 -25.98
CA LYS A 743 -6.53 13.24 -26.50
C LYS A 743 -6.63 14.01 -27.82
N GLU A 744 -5.84 15.07 -27.97
CA GLU A 744 -5.75 15.89 -29.17
C GLU A 744 -5.34 15.06 -30.38
N ILE A 745 -4.21 14.35 -30.30
CA ILE A 745 -3.72 13.44 -31.37
C ILE A 745 -4.77 12.37 -31.69
N LYS A 746 -5.30 11.69 -30.66
CA LYS A 746 -6.27 10.60 -30.86
C LYS A 746 -7.60 11.05 -31.43
N SER A 747 -7.96 12.32 -31.23
CA SER A 747 -9.19 12.89 -31.77
C SER A 747 -9.05 13.39 -33.21
N HIS A 748 -7.81 13.58 -33.68
CA HIS A 748 -7.51 14.14 -35.00
C HIS A 748 -8.07 13.25 -36.13
N PRO A 749 -8.71 13.82 -37.18
CA PRO A 749 -9.28 13.06 -38.29
C PRO A 749 -8.28 12.13 -39.00
N LEU A 750 -7.08 12.64 -39.31
CA LEU A 750 -6.01 11.83 -39.93
C LEU A 750 -5.60 10.63 -39.07
N TYR A 751 -5.53 10.83 -37.74
CA TYR A 751 -5.20 9.76 -36.81
C TYR A 751 -6.30 8.69 -36.82
N LYS A 752 -7.57 9.09 -36.66
CA LYS A 752 -8.70 8.16 -36.67
C LYS A 752 -8.83 7.40 -37.99
N ARG A 753 -8.58 8.07 -39.11
CA ARG A 753 -8.58 7.45 -40.44
C ARG A 753 -7.56 6.32 -40.51
N THR A 754 -6.33 6.58 -40.06
CA THR A 754 -5.17 5.69 -40.29
C THR A 754 -4.99 4.64 -39.17
N PHE A 755 -5.20 5.03 -37.91
CA PHE A 755 -4.93 4.25 -36.70
C PHE A 755 -6.18 3.84 -35.92
N LYS A 756 -7.38 4.34 -36.30
CA LYS A 756 -8.66 4.08 -35.63
C LYS A 756 -8.57 4.40 -34.12
N ASP A 757 -8.94 3.44 -33.27
CA ASP A 757 -8.92 3.57 -31.81
C ASP A 757 -7.62 3.06 -31.18
N ARG A 758 -6.57 2.77 -31.97
CA ARG A 758 -5.28 2.32 -31.44
C ARG A 758 -4.72 3.38 -30.49
N ASP A 759 -4.14 2.94 -29.39
CA ASP A 759 -3.59 3.80 -28.37
C ASP A 759 -2.16 3.37 -28.09
N PHE A 760 -1.21 4.16 -28.59
CA PHE A 760 0.21 3.87 -28.44
C PHE A 760 0.74 4.35 -27.10
N GLU A 761 1.63 3.54 -26.53
CA GLU A 761 2.53 3.96 -25.45
C GLU A 761 3.70 4.72 -26.07
N VAL A 762 3.94 5.94 -25.57
CA VAL A 762 4.90 6.89 -26.14
C VAL A 762 5.77 7.52 -25.06
N VAL A 763 6.96 7.95 -25.46
CA VAL A 763 7.89 8.78 -24.69
C VAL A 763 8.20 10.05 -25.45
N PRO A 764 8.57 11.15 -24.76
CA PRO A 764 9.07 12.32 -25.47
C PRO A 764 10.34 11.97 -26.25
N ASP A 765 10.44 12.53 -27.44
CA ASP A 765 11.64 12.43 -28.26
C ASP A 765 12.67 13.51 -27.85
N SER A 766 13.84 13.51 -28.48
CA SER A 766 14.82 14.60 -28.34
C SER A 766 14.27 15.94 -28.84
N GLU A 767 13.32 15.90 -29.78
CA GLU A 767 12.64 17.08 -30.32
C GLU A 767 11.48 17.53 -29.42
N PRO A 768 11.43 18.81 -28.98
CA PRO A 768 10.37 19.31 -28.13
C PRO A 768 8.98 19.16 -28.78
N GLY A 769 8.03 18.60 -28.03
CA GLY A 769 6.64 18.40 -28.50
C GLY A 769 6.43 17.17 -29.38
N VAL A 770 7.49 16.41 -29.68
CA VAL A 770 7.41 15.14 -30.42
C VAL A 770 7.37 13.97 -29.44
N CYS A 771 6.49 13.01 -29.71
CA CYS A 771 6.39 11.76 -28.94
C CYS A 771 6.68 10.57 -29.85
N LYS A 772 7.50 9.62 -29.39
CA LYS A 772 7.86 8.39 -30.11
C LYS A 772 7.27 7.16 -29.42
N THR A 773 6.82 6.17 -30.17
CA THR A 773 6.36 4.89 -29.61
C THR A 773 7.46 4.18 -28.83
N THR A 774 7.10 3.55 -27.71
CA THR A 774 8.09 2.87 -26.86
C THR A 774 8.61 1.55 -27.42
N THR A 775 7.82 0.92 -28.28
CA THR A 775 8.09 -0.36 -28.93
C THR A 775 7.75 -0.27 -30.42
N PRO A 776 8.38 -1.08 -31.28
CA PRO A 776 8.08 -1.11 -32.70
C PRO A 776 6.80 -1.91 -32.97
N VAL A 777 5.96 -1.43 -33.88
CA VAL A 777 4.78 -2.16 -34.36
C VAL A 777 5.06 -2.68 -35.77
N GLN A 778 5.11 -4.00 -35.92
CA GLN A 778 5.55 -4.69 -37.15
C GLN A 778 6.96 -4.26 -37.63
N GLY A 779 7.86 -3.91 -36.69
CA GLY A 779 9.21 -3.45 -37.00
C GLY A 779 9.32 -1.95 -37.31
N PHE A 780 8.26 -1.16 -37.03
CA PHE A 780 8.25 0.28 -37.26
C PHE A 780 7.97 1.06 -35.97
N TYR A 781 8.75 2.12 -35.71
CA TYR A 781 8.43 3.12 -34.70
C TYR A 781 7.60 4.24 -35.30
N TYR A 782 6.74 4.86 -34.49
CA TYR A 782 5.99 6.04 -34.91
C TYR A 782 6.37 7.24 -34.07
N LYS A 783 6.57 8.39 -34.73
CA LYS A 783 6.66 9.71 -34.09
C LYS A 783 5.39 10.49 -34.37
N PHE A 784 4.90 11.19 -33.35
CA PHE A 784 3.70 12.01 -33.41
C PHE A 784 4.01 13.39 -32.86
N SER A 785 3.55 14.44 -33.56
CA SER A 785 3.60 15.81 -33.07
C SER A 785 2.43 16.60 -33.63
N ILE A 786 1.97 17.59 -32.85
CA ILE A 786 0.99 18.58 -33.30
C ILE A 786 1.69 19.92 -33.37
N SER A 787 1.61 20.59 -34.52
CA SER A 787 2.12 21.94 -34.70
C SER A 787 1.16 22.98 -34.10
N ASN A 788 1.62 24.22 -33.92
CA ASN A 788 0.84 25.28 -33.28
C ASN A 788 -0.47 25.64 -34.01
N ASP A 789 -0.58 25.30 -35.29
CA ASP A 789 -1.77 25.43 -36.14
C ASP A 789 -2.73 24.23 -36.06
N GLY A 790 -2.40 23.22 -35.24
CA GLY A 790 -3.23 22.04 -35.02
C GLY A 790 -3.01 20.90 -36.01
N LEU A 791 -2.05 21.02 -36.95
CA LEU A 791 -1.76 19.95 -37.90
C LEU A 791 -1.04 18.78 -37.23
N LEU A 792 -1.52 17.56 -37.49
CA LEU A 792 -0.88 16.34 -37.01
C LEU A 792 0.21 15.89 -37.99
N LYS A 793 1.46 15.84 -37.51
CA LYS A 793 2.55 15.17 -38.19
C LYS A 793 2.74 13.76 -37.61
N VAL A 794 2.77 12.76 -38.49
CA VAL A 794 3.09 11.37 -38.13
C VAL A 794 4.25 10.88 -38.98
N GLN A 795 5.30 10.37 -38.35
CA GLN A 795 6.42 9.75 -39.05
C GLN A 795 6.49 8.26 -38.70
N GLU A 796 6.72 7.42 -39.70
CA GLU A 796 6.98 6.00 -39.57
C GLU A 796 8.47 5.73 -39.83
N ILE A 797 9.11 5.01 -38.92
CA ILE A 797 10.55 4.75 -38.95
C ILE A 797 10.78 3.25 -38.97
N ASN A 798 11.41 2.74 -40.02
CA ASN A 798 11.76 1.33 -40.14
C ASN A 798 12.99 1.01 -39.27
N GLU A 799 12.84 0.09 -38.32
CA GLU A 799 13.92 -0.30 -37.40
C GLU A 799 15.10 -0.96 -38.11
N LYS A 800 14.87 -1.64 -39.25
CA LYS A 800 15.91 -2.43 -39.92
C LYS A 800 16.85 -1.62 -40.79
N ASP A 801 16.33 -0.63 -41.50
CA ASP A 801 17.08 0.14 -42.50
C ASP A 801 17.03 1.65 -42.28
N GLY A 802 16.37 2.12 -41.22
CA GLY A 802 16.30 3.53 -40.87
C GLY A 802 15.39 4.37 -41.75
N THR A 803 14.71 3.79 -42.75
CA THR A 803 13.82 4.55 -43.66
C THR A 803 12.75 5.30 -42.86
N VAL A 804 12.59 6.60 -43.14
CA VAL A 804 11.58 7.46 -42.51
C VAL A 804 10.53 7.87 -43.53
N LEU A 805 9.27 7.72 -43.18
CA LEU A 805 8.13 8.09 -44.02
C LEU A 805 7.17 9.02 -43.26
N ASP A 806 6.86 10.16 -43.85
CA ASP A 806 5.89 11.11 -43.31
C ASP A 806 4.49 10.82 -43.86
N LEU A 807 3.50 10.66 -42.97
CA LEU A 807 2.11 10.51 -43.35
C LEU A 807 1.55 11.85 -43.85
N ILE A 808 1.06 11.86 -45.07
CA ILE A 808 0.51 13.06 -45.70
C ILE A 808 -1.01 13.12 -45.52
N ASP A 809 -1.51 14.24 -45.00
CA ASP A 809 -2.94 14.51 -44.95
C ASP A 809 -3.43 15.03 -46.30
N TYR A 810 -3.71 14.11 -47.21
CA TYR A 810 -4.21 14.46 -48.54
C TYR A 810 -5.55 15.23 -48.51
N ASN A 811 -6.31 15.12 -47.40
CA ASN A 811 -7.63 15.75 -47.28
C ASN A 811 -7.57 17.16 -46.64
N SER A 812 -6.40 17.66 -46.23
CA SER A 812 -6.28 18.98 -45.58
C SER A 812 -6.49 20.16 -46.54
N GLY A 813 -6.43 19.91 -47.86
CA GLY A 813 -6.53 20.96 -48.89
C GLY A 813 -5.22 21.68 -49.18
N ASP A 814 -4.16 21.43 -48.40
CA ASP A 814 -2.83 22.02 -48.61
C ASP A 814 -2.00 21.29 -49.67
N PHE A 815 -2.41 20.07 -50.04
CA PHE A 815 -1.74 19.27 -51.06
C PHE A 815 -2.27 19.66 -52.45
N VAL A 816 -1.56 20.58 -53.12
CA VAL A 816 -1.91 21.19 -54.42
C VAL A 816 -2.03 20.18 -55.58
N ILE A 817 -1.59 18.93 -55.36
CA ILE A 817 -1.59 17.85 -56.36
C ILE A 817 -2.95 17.08 -56.37
N SER A 818 -4.00 17.62 -55.74
CA SER A 818 -5.33 16.98 -55.61
C SER A 818 -5.97 16.57 -56.94
N ASP A 819 -5.67 17.31 -58.00
CA ASP A 819 -6.29 17.13 -59.33
C ASP A 819 -5.53 16.13 -60.21
N GLU A 820 -4.33 15.68 -59.80
CA GLU A 820 -3.49 14.80 -60.61
C GLU A 820 -3.69 13.30 -60.34
N LEU A 821 -4.32 12.94 -59.21
CA LEU A 821 -4.59 11.54 -58.84
C LEU A 821 -6.08 11.20 -58.94
N PRO A 822 -6.46 9.96 -59.29
CA PRO A 822 -7.84 9.50 -59.20
C PRO A 822 -8.42 9.64 -57.79
N GLU A 823 -9.70 10.03 -57.69
CA GLU A 823 -10.47 10.13 -56.44
C GLU A 823 -10.34 8.89 -55.55
N ARG A 824 -10.23 7.70 -56.15
CA ARG A 824 -10.02 6.46 -55.43
C ARG A 824 -8.69 6.42 -54.67
N LEU A 825 -7.60 6.87 -55.29
CA LEU A 825 -6.27 6.88 -54.66
C LEU A 825 -6.22 7.86 -53.50
N THR A 826 -7.01 8.93 -53.57
CA THR A 826 -7.05 9.98 -52.54
C THR A 826 -7.94 9.59 -51.35
N THR A 827 -9.03 8.86 -51.61
CA THR A 827 -10.04 8.48 -50.59
C THR A 827 -9.81 7.09 -49.96
N GLU A 828 -9.40 6.08 -50.73
CA GLU A 828 -9.28 4.67 -50.27
C GLU A 828 -7.86 4.27 -49.82
N TYR A 829 -6.89 5.18 -49.86
CA TYR A 829 -5.49 4.87 -49.53
C TYR A 829 -4.88 5.90 -48.57
N SER A 830 -3.77 5.50 -47.93
CA SER A 830 -2.88 6.35 -47.15
C SER A 830 -1.63 6.70 -47.97
N HIS A 831 -1.09 7.89 -47.74
CA HIS A 831 0.01 8.49 -48.50
C HIS A 831 1.19 8.71 -47.57
N TRP A 832 2.33 8.12 -47.90
CA TRP A 832 3.53 8.14 -47.06
C TRP A 832 4.72 8.63 -47.88
N TYR A 833 5.37 9.70 -47.45
CA TYR A 833 6.41 10.38 -48.21
C TYR A 833 7.79 10.18 -47.60
N ASP A 834 8.74 9.71 -48.39
CA ASP A 834 10.17 9.69 -48.06
C ASP A 834 10.79 10.99 -48.56
N ILE A 835 11.18 11.86 -47.62
CA ILE A 835 11.77 13.17 -47.93
C ILE A 835 13.15 13.02 -48.58
N GLU A 836 13.96 12.06 -48.13
CA GLU A 836 15.34 11.91 -48.60
C GLU A 836 15.39 11.38 -50.04
N LYS A 837 14.46 10.49 -50.39
CA LYS A 837 14.37 9.90 -51.72
C LYS A 837 13.46 10.68 -52.67
N GLU A 838 12.69 11.63 -52.15
CA GLU A 838 11.62 12.33 -52.88
C GLU A 838 10.61 11.36 -53.51
N ILE A 839 10.13 10.40 -52.71
CA ILE A 839 9.24 9.34 -53.17
C ILE A 839 8.03 9.22 -52.26
N MET A 840 6.83 9.16 -52.83
CA MET A 840 5.61 8.87 -52.10
C MET A 840 5.14 7.43 -52.36
N VAL A 841 4.83 6.69 -51.30
CA VAL A 841 4.23 5.35 -51.38
C VAL A 841 2.75 5.41 -51.00
N ILE A 842 1.93 4.75 -51.81
CA ILE A 842 0.49 4.62 -51.57
C ILE A 842 0.19 3.21 -51.04
N ARG A 843 -0.46 3.17 -49.88
CA ARG A 843 -0.81 1.94 -49.13
C ARG A 843 -2.28 1.96 -48.77
N GLU A 844 -2.85 0.82 -48.39
CA GLU A 844 -4.21 0.82 -47.83
C GLU A 844 -4.29 1.78 -46.61
N VAL A 845 -5.48 2.28 -46.30
CA VAL A 845 -5.67 3.31 -45.25
C VAL A 845 -5.15 2.85 -43.88
N GLU A 846 -5.38 1.60 -43.51
CA GLU A 846 -5.02 1.08 -42.19
C GLU A 846 -3.50 0.96 -42.04
N PHE A 847 -2.94 1.58 -41.01
CA PHE A 847 -1.47 1.67 -40.83
C PHE A 847 -0.74 0.32 -40.86
N HIS A 848 -1.37 -0.77 -40.43
CA HIS A 848 -0.75 -2.11 -40.39
C HIS A 848 -0.76 -2.85 -41.74
N LYS A 849 -1.37 -2.25 -42.78
CA LYS A 849 -1.39 -2.77 -44.14
C LYS A 849 -0.21 -2.19 -44.93
N LYS A 850 0.90 -2.92 -44.94
CA LYS A 850 2.19 -2.43 -45.47
C LYS A 850 2.41 -2.64 -46.98
N LEU A 851 1.46 -3.24 -47.68
CA LEU A 851 1.60 -3.48 -49.12
C LEU A 851 1.64 -2.15 -49.88
N ILE A 852 2.65 -1.97 -50.72
CA ILE A 852 2.81 -0.77 -51.54
C ILE A 852 2.09 -1.03 -52.86
N PHE A 853 1.00 -0.30 -53.10
CA PHE A 853 0.19 -0.46 -54.32
C PHE A 853 0.65 0.47 -55.43
N TYR A 854 1.07 1.69 -55.07
CA TYR A 854 1.57 2.67 -56.03
C TYR A 854 2.82 3.37 -55.47
N LEU A 855 3.69 3.78 -56.39
CA LEU A 855 4.91 4.54 -56.12
C LEU A 855 4.81 5.85 -56.91
N ILE A 856 5.00 6.98 -56.25
CA ILE A 856 5.05 8.29 -56.88
C ILE A 856 6.47 8.83 -56.78
N THR A 857 7.03 9.25 -57.91
CA THR A 857 8.34 9.89 -57.99
C THR A 857 8.19 11.27 -58.61
N PHE A 858 9.02 12.21 -58.18
CA PHE A 858 9.09 13.54 -58.76
C PHE A 858 10.35 13.62 -59.65
N ASP A 859 10.20 14.11 -60.88
CA ASP A 859 11.31 14.28 -61.83
C ASP A 859 11.06 15.58 -62.62
N ASP A 860 11.98 16.53 -62.52
CA ASP A 860 11.85 17.92 -63.02
C ASP A 860 10.50 18.58 -62.66
N ASP A 861 10.09 18.50 -61.39
CA ASP A 861 8.79 18.97 -60.86
C ASP A 861 7.55 18.27 -61.45
N VAL A 862 7.72 17.22 -62.26
CA VAL A 862 6.62 16.41 -62.81
C VAL A 862 6.38 15.18 -61.94
N MET A 863 5.11 14.99 -61.52
CA MET A 863 4.70 13.82 -60.76
C MET A 863 4.47 12.62 -61.68
N TYR A 864 5.12 11.50 -61.36
CA TYR A 864 4.88 10.21 -62.02
C TYR A 864 4.38 9.18 -61.01
N CYS A 865 3.17 8.66 -61.24
CA CYS A 865 2.58 7.59 -60.44
C CYS A 865 2.71 6.24 -61.14
N TYR A 866 3.29 5.26 -60.47
CA TYR A 866 3.53 3.90 -60.98
C TYR A 866 2.73 2.89 -60.18
N TYR A 867 2.04 1.99 -60.88
CA TYR A 867 1.36 0.84 -60.31
C TYR A 867 2.36 -0.27 -60.00
N VAL A 868 2.32 -0.77 -58.76
CA VAL A 868 3.19 -1.87 -58.31
C VAL A 868 2.49 -3.21 -58.52
N ASN A 869 3.11 -4.04 -59.37
CA ASN A 869 2.64 -5.39 -59.67
C ASN A 869 2.51 -6.23 -58.39
N GLU A 870 1.51 -7.12 -58.35
CA GLU A 870 1.11 -7.85 -57.14
C GLU A 870 2.26 -8.59 -56.44
N HIS A 871 3.12 -9.27 -57.21
CA HIS A 871 4.28 -10.02 -56.69
C HIS A 871 5.40 -9.13 -56.12
N LEU A 872 5.35 -7.81 -56.33
CA LEU A 872 6.33 -6.83 -55.83
C LEU A 872 5.83 -6.06 -54.60
N ARG A 873 4.52 -6.02 -54.33
CA ARG A 873 3.93 -5.13 -53.31
C ARG A 873 4.43 -5.36 -51.88
N SER A 874 4.96 -6.55 -51.60
CA SER A 874 5.51 -6.91 -50.28
C SER A 874 7.01 -6.60 -50.13
N ARG A 875 7.68 -6.09 -51.17
CA ARG A 875 9.09 -5.71 -51.11
C ARG A 875 9.26 -4.41 -50.32
N SER A 876 10.44 -4.23 -49.71
CA SER A 876 10.79 -2.97 -49.05
C SER A 876 10.88 -1.83 -50.07
N LEU A 877 10.73 -0.59 -49.60
CA LEU A 877 10.84 0.60 -50.45
C LEU A 877 12.19 0.63 -51.18
N ASN A 878 13.30 0.40 -50.47
CA ASN A 878 14.64 0.38 -51.06
C ASN A 878 14.77 -0.64 -52.21
N ASN A 879 14.11 -1.81 -52.09
CA ASN A 879 14.09 -2.81 -53.15
C ASN A 879 13.19 -2.43 -54.33
N LEU A 880 12.12 -1.64 -54.09
CA LEU A 880 11.24 -1.16 -55.14
C LEU A 880 11.86 0.00 -55.93
N VAL A 881 12.57 0.91 -55.26
CA VAL A 881 13.27 2.03 -55.90
C VAL A 881 14.37 1.52 -56.85
N GLY A 882 15.00 0.37 -56.53
CA GLY A 882 15.99 -0.26 -57.40
C GLY A 882 15.41 -0.98 -58.63
N ILE A 883 14.08 -1.11 -58.76
CA ILE A 883 13.45 -1.68 -59.95
C ILE A 883 13.35 -0.59 -61.01
N SER A 884 13.76 -0.90 -62.25
CA SER A 884 13.65 0.05 -63.36
C SER A 884 12.22 0.57 -63.48
N LYS A 885 12.06 1.89 -63.61
CA LYS A 885 10.78 2.55 -63.89
C LYS A 885 10.14 1.99 -65.19
N ASP A 886 10.97 1.45 -66.09
CA ASP A 886 10.54 0.75 -67.32
C ASP A 886 9.94 -0.65 -67.07
N TYR A 887 9.75 -1.07 -65.82
CA TYR A 887 9.11 -2.35 -65.50
C TYR A 887 7.68 -2.19 -64.95
N LEU A 888 7.28 -0.95 -64.62
CA LEU A 888 6.02 -0.66 -63.95
C LEU A 888 5.04 0.05 -64.90
N ASN A 889 3.75 -0.23 -64.72
CA ASN A 889 2.71 0.50 -65.43
C ASN A 889 2.59 1.90 -64.83
N ARG A 890 2.60 2.93 -65.66
CA ARG A 890 2.56 4.33 -65.23
C ARG A 890 1.17 4.92 -65.42
N TYR A 891 0.60 5.52 -64.39
CA TYR A 891 -0.64 6.28 -64.49
C TYR A 891 -0.49 7.46 -65.45
N VAL A 892 -1.53 7.72 -66.25
CA VAL A 892 -1.57 8.86 -67.17
C VAL A 892 -2.93 9.54 -67.11
N HIS A 893 -2.95 10.86 -67.23
CA HIS A 893 -4.19 11.60 -67.38
C HIS A 893 -4.88 11.25 -68.71
N VAL A 894 -6.20 11.20 -68.65
CA VAL A 894 -7.05 10.75 -69.76
C VAL A 894 -6.91 11.65 -70.99
N GLU A 895 -6.24 11.14 -72.02
CA GLU A 895 -6.18 11.76 -73.35
C GLU A 895 -7.48 11.53 -74.16
N ASP A 896 -8.16 10.38 -73.95
CA ASP A 896 -9.35 9.96 -74.70
C ASP A 896 -10.63 9.98 -73.83
N LYS A 897 -11.26 11.16 -73.74
CA LYS A 897 -12.53 11.36 -73.02
C LYS A 897 -13.70 10.55 -73.62
N GLY A 898 -13.62 10.18 -74.90
CA GLY A 898 -14.65 9.39 -75.59
C GLY A 898 -14.65 7.94 -75.11
N MET A 899 -13.46 7.35 -75.01
CA MET A 899 -13.30 5.98 -74.51
C MET A 899 -13.69 5.85 -73.04
N ILE A 900 -13.28 6.78 -72.18
CA ILE A 900 -13.69 6.75 -70.77
C ILE A 900 -15.21 6.86 -70.65
N LYS A 901 -15.87 7.76 -71.39
CA LYS A 901 -17.35 7.84 -71.40
C LYS A 901 -18.02 6.53 -71.84
N LEU A 902 -17.40 5.79 -72.76
CA LEU A 902 -17.88 4.49 -73.20
C LEU A 902 -17.73 3.42 -72.11
N LEU A 903 -16.54 3.33 -71.53
CA LEU A 903 -16.22 2.41 -70.44
C LEU A 903 -17.01 2.74 -69.17
N SER A 904 -17.43 4.00 -69.00
CA SER A 904 -18.29 4.45 -67.90
C SER A 904 -19.69 3.81 -67.88
N ARG A 905 -20.06 3.09 -68.94
CA ARG A 905 -21.25 2.23 -68.93
C ARG A 905 -21.07 1.06 -67.97
N PHE A 906 -19.86 0.60 -67.74
CA PHE A 906 -19.57 -0.58 -66.92
C PHE A 906 -19.16 -0.24 -65.48
N GLU A 907 -18.37 0.81 -65.31
CA GLU A 907 -17.82 1.27 -64.02
C GLU A 907 -17.92 2.80 -63.94
N TYR A 908 -17.97 3.37 -62.75
CA TYR A 908 -17.93 4.83 -62.63
C TYR A 908 -16.60 5.39 -63.13
N SER A 909 -16.62 6.53 -63.82
CA SER A 909 -15.39 7.13 -64.39
C SER A 909 -14.29 7.39 -63.36
N SER A 910 -14.65 7.69 -62.10
CA SER A 910 -13.69 7.90 -61.01
C SER A 910 -12.99 6.62 -60.54
N PHE A 911 -13.46 5.45 -60.95
CA PHE A 911 -12.90 4.13 -60.62
C PHE A 911 -12.24 3.45 -61.83
N ILE A 912 -12.13 4.13 -62.97
CA ILE A 912 -11.40 3.63 -64.15
C ILE A 912 -9.98 4.22 -64.13
N GLU A 913 -9.00 3.36 -63.88
CA GLU A 913 -7.58 3.77 -63.84
C GLU A 913 -6.99 3.69 -65.25
N THR A 914 -6.44 4.81 -65.73
CA THR A 914 -5.77 4.87 -67.05
C THR A 914 -4.27 4.85 -66.86
N MET A 915 -3.59 3.89 -67.49
CA MET A 915 -2.15 3.66 -67.33
C MET A 915 -1.48 3.42 -68.68
N ARG A 916 -0.16 3.54 -68.75
CA ARG A 916 0.67 3.04 -69.85
C ARG A 916 1.61 1.97 -69.34
N ASN A 917 1.71 0.85 -70.04
CA ASN A 917 2.70 -0.17 -69.71
C ASN A 917 4.12 0.26 -70.13
N PRO A 918 5.17 -0.51 -69.78
CA PRO A 918 6.53 -0.30 -70.26
C PRO A 918 6.71 -0.15 -71.77
N SER A 919 5.87 -0.81 -72.57
CA SER A 919 5.86 -0.71 -74.02
C SER A 919 5.10 0.53 -74.54
N ASN A 920 4.76 1.46 -73.63
CA ASN A 920 4.01 2.68 -73.88
C ASN A 920 2.56 2.47 -74.39
N VAL A 921 2.01 1.26 -74.23
CA VAL A 921 0.64 0.90 -74.61
C VAL A 921 -0.33 1.41 -73.55
N LEU A 922 -1.36 2.15 -73.99
CA LEU A 922 -2.41 2.68 -73.11
C LEU A 922 -3.31 1.56 -72.60
N MET A 923 -3.61 1.57 -71.31
CA MET A 923 -4.39 0.56 -70.59
C MET A 923 -5.50 1.22 -69.78
N TYR A 924 -6.67 0.57 -69.73
CA TYR A 924 -7.79 0.93 -68.88
C TYR A 924 -8.02 -0.22 -67.89
N TYR A 925 -7.75 0.04 -66.62
CA TYR A 925 -7.87 -0.93 -65.55
C TYR A 925 -9.07 -0.62 -64.68
N PHE A 926 -9.90 -1.63 -64.40
CA PHE A 926 -11.11 -1.55 -63.58
C PHE A 926 -10.84 -2.33 -62.29
N PRO A 927 -10.34 -1.66 -61.24
CA PRO A 927 -9.78 -2.35 -60.08
C PRO A 927 -10.78 -3.17 -59.29
N ARG A 928 -12.04 -2.73 -59.24
CA ARG A 928 -13.12 -3.41 -58.52
C ARG A 928 -13.55 -4.72 -59.18
N PHE A 929 -13.26 -4.86 -60.47
CA PHE A 929 -13.62 -6.01 -61.29
C PHE A 929 -12.41 -6.83 -61.74
N HIS A 930 -11.18 -6.40 -61.41
CA HIS A 930 -9.93 -6.99 -61.91
C HIS A 930 -9.93 -7.18 -63.43
N LEU A 931 -10.47 -6.18 -64.14
CA LEU A 931 -10.60 -6.22 -65.60
C LEU A 931 -9.69 -5.16 -66.22
N THR A 932 -8.93 -5.57 -67.23
CA THR A 932 -8.01 -4.67 -67.94
C THR A 932 -8.29 -4.69 -69.43
N PHE A 933 -8.19 -3.53 -70.04
CA PHE A 933 -8.19 -3.36 -71.48
C PHE A 933 -6.90 -2.66 -71.92
N TYR A 934 -6.38 -2.99 -73.10
CA TYR A 934 -5.21 -2.32 -73.68
C TYR A 934 -5.53 -1.82 -75.09
N HIS A 935 -5.06 -0.62 -75.40
CA HIS A 935 -5.31 0.07 -76.65
C HIS A 935 -4.10 -0.09 -77.57
N THR A 936 -4.24 -0.94 -78.58
CA THR A 936 -3.23 -1.21 -79.62
C THR A 936 -3.91 -1.18 -80.99
N ASP A 937 -3.23 -0.66 -82.02
CA ASP A 937 -3.72 -0.67 -83.41
C ASP A 937 -5.13 -0.09 -83.60
N ASN A 938 -5.45 1.02 -82.93
CA ASN A 938 -6.79 1.67 -82.91
C ASN A 938 -7.94 0.76 -82.42
N LYS A 939 -7.62 -0.33 -81.73
CA LYS A 939 -8.58 -1.24 -81.09
C LYS A 939 -8.29 -1.35 -79.61
N VAL A 940 -9.34 -1.57 -78.82
CA VAL A 940 -9.22 -1.77 -77.37
C VAL A 940 -9.43 -3.24 -77.07
N HIS A 941 -8.36 -3.96 -76.81
CA HIS A 941 -8.36 -5.40 -76.54
C HIS A 941 -8.65 -5.68 -75.07
N SER A 942 -9.29 -6.80 -74.77
CA SER A 942 -9.53 -7.26 -73.41
C SER A 942 -8.44 -8.23 -72.96
N GLU A 943 -7.85 -7.98 -71.79
CA GLU A 943 -6.88 -8.92 -71.18
C GLU A 943 -7.56 -10.20 -70.71
N ALA A 944 -8.75 -10.10 -70.11
CA ALA A 944 -9.51 -11.25 -69.62
C ALA A 944 -10.06 -12.13 -70.76
N PHE A 945 -10.17 -11.58 -71.98
CA PHE A 945 -10.65 -12.27 -73.16
C PHE A 945 -9.69 -12.04 -74.34
N PRO A 946 -8.57 -12.79 -74.42
CA PRO A 946 -7.42 -12.48 -75.29
C PRO A 946 -7.70 -12.34 -76.79
N ASP A 947 -8.84 -12.87 -77.29
CA ASP A 947 -9.25 -12.79 -78.70
C ASP A 947 -10.31 -11.70 -78.97
N TYR A 948 -10.73 -10.96 -77.95
CA TYR A 948 -11.85 -10.03 -78.04
C TYR A 948 -11.40 -8.58 -77.90
N VAL A 949 -11.95 -7.74 -78.77
CA VAL A 949 -11.82 -6.28 -78.73
C VAL A 949 -13.15 -5.62 -78.38
N LEU A 950 -13.10 -4.44 -77.79
CA LEU A 950 -14.27 -3.61 -77.53
C LEU A 950 -14.95 -3.26 -78.86
N HIS A 951 -16.23 -3.60 -78.99
CA HIS A 951 -16.97 -3.39 -80.23
C HIS A 951 -17.24 -1.89 -80.45
N SER A 952 -17.14 -1.43 -81.70
CA SER A 952 -17.40 -0.02 -82.05
C SER A 952 -18.85 0.41 -81.81
N HIS A 953 -19.80 -0.53 -81.87
CA HIS A 953 -21.21 -0.29 -81.57
C HIS A 953 -21.62 -0.97 -80.26
N GLN A 954 -21.76 -0.20 -79.19
CA GLN A 954 -22.17 -0.71 -77.88
C GLN A 954 -23.71 -0.88 -77.76
N VAL A 955 -24.36 -1.40 -78.81
CA VAL A 955 -25.83 -1.61 -78.85
C VAL A 955 -26.12 -3.05 -79.26
N LEU A 956 -27.03 -3.69 -78.55
CA LEU A 956 -27.54 -5.02 -78.90
C LEU A 956 -28.91 -4.82 -79.55
N GLN A 957 -29.01 -5.03 -80.86
CA GLN A 957 -30.28 -4.86 -81.57
C GLN A 957 -31.32 -5.88 -81.08
N GLY A 958 -32.46 -5.40 -80.56
CA GLY A 958 -33.60 -6.21 -80.13
C GLY A 958 -33.42 -6.98 -78.82
N THR A 959 -32.40 -6.69 -78.00
CA THR A 959 -32.15 -7.38 -76.72
C THR A 959 -31.51 -6.41 -75.72
N LEU A 960 -32.01 -6.34 -74.47
CA LEU A 960 -31.52 -5.42 -73.43
C LEU A 960 -31.71 -3.91 -73.74
N GLU A 961 -32.75 -3.53 -74.48
CA GLU A 961 -33.00 -2.14 -74.95
C GLU A 961 -33.09 -1.08 -73.84
N TYR A 962 -33.37 -1.49 -72.61
CA TYR A 962 -33.50 -0.61 -71.44
C TYR A 962 -32.35 -0.74 -70.45
N PHE A 963 -31.31 -1.52 -70.75
CA PHE A 963 -30.24 -1.83 -69.82
C PHE A 963 -28.94 -1.16 -70.26
N ASP A 964 -28.38 -0.24 -69.48
CA ASP A 964 -27.23 0.56 -69.95
C ASP A 964 -25.88 0.05 -69.45
N SER A 965 -25.87 -0.79 -68.41
CA SER A 965 -24.66 -1.20 -67.70
C SER A 965 -23.97 -2.44 -68.29
N TYR A 966 -23.43 -2.35 -69.50
CA TYR A 966 -22.70 -3.45 -70.14
C TYR A 966 -21.63 -2.96 -71.13
N LEU A 967 -20.68 -3.83 -71.47
CA LEU A 967 -19.78 -3.66 -72.61
C LEU A 967 -19.91 -4.84 -73.59
N VAL A 968 -19.91 -4.53 -74.88
CA VAL A 968 -19.91 -5.50 -75.98
C VAL A 968 -18.49 -5.66 -76.49
N LEU A 969 -18.03 -6.90 -76.52
CA LEU A 969 -16.76 -7.31 -77.09
C LEU A 969 -17.03 -8.16 -78.35
N ARG A 970 -16.14 -8.05 -79.35
CA ARG A 970 -16.19 -8.82 -80.59
C ARG A 970 -14.82 -9.45 -80.86
N ASN A 971 -14.79 -10.69 -81.36
CA ASN A 971 -13.55 -11.29 -81.88
C ASN A 971 -13.49 -11.23 -83.42
N ASP A 972 -12.37 -11.70 -83.98
CA ASP A 972 -12.16 -11.72 -85.44
C ASP A 972 -13.07 -12.71 -86.19
N ARG A 973 -13.76 -13.60 -85.47
CA ARG A 973 -14.74 -14.57 -86.01
C ARG A 973 -16.18 -14.05 -85.97
N ASP A 974 -16.37 -12.75 -85.68
CA ASP A 974 -17.68 -12.11 -85.54
C ASP A 974 -18.54 -12.67 -84.38
N GLU A 975 -17.89 -13.29 -83.38
CA GLU A 975 -18.57 -13.72 -82.15
C GLU A 975 -18.60 -12.57 -81.15
N TYR A 976 -19.75 -12.41 -80.48
CA TYR A 976 -19.99 -11.35 -79.51
C TYR A 976 -19.98 -11.89 -78.08
N LYS A 977 -19.33 -11.15 -77.18
CA LYS A 977 -19.43 -11.30 -75.74
C LYS A 977 -19.96 -10.03 -75.12
N ILE A 978 -20.93 -10.15 -74.23
CA ILE A 978 -21.46 -9.03 -73.47
C ILE A 978 -20.98 -9.23 -72.04
N ILE A 979 -20.26 -8.25 -71.50
CA ILE A 979 -19.88 -8.25 -70.09
C ILE A 979 -20.76 -7.28 -69.32
N VAL A 980 -21.22 -7.72 -68.15
CA VAL A 980 -22.14 -6.99 -67.26
C VAL A 980 -21.55 -6.99 -65.85
N PRO A 981 -21.51 -5.85 -65.13
CA PRO A 981 -21.02 -5.81 -63.76
C PRO A 981 -21.98 -6.55 -62.83
N LYS A 982 -21.46 -7.23 -61.80
CA LYS A 982 -22.29 -7.86 -60.77
C LYS A 982 -22.73 -6.80 -59.75
N GLY A 983 -24.03 -6.68 -59.49
CA GLY A 983 -24.55 -5.67 -58.56
C GLY A 983 -26.07 -5.67 -58.42
N VAL A 984 -26.59 -4.61 -57.80
CA VAL A 984 -28.02 -4.39 -57.61
C VAL A 984 -28.55 -3.61 -58.81
N VAL A 985 -29.64 -4.12 -59.39
CA VAL A 985 -30.31 -3.46 -60.50
C VAL A 985 -31.09 -2.26 -59.98
N ILE A 986 -30.81 -1.07 -60.51
CA ILE A 986 -31.52 0.17 -60.22
C ILE A 986 -32.36 0.55 -61.45
N LEU A 987 -33.64 0.81 -61.22
CA LEU A 987 -34.58 1.32 -62.22
C LEU A 987 -34.75 2.82 -61.99
N ASP A 988 -34.32 3.64 -62.94
CA ASP A 988 -34.52 5.09 -62.92
C ASP A 988 -35.03 5.55 -64.29
N ASN A 989 -36.19 6.23 -64.31
CA ASN A 989 -36.78 6.91 -65.48
C ASN A 989 -36.58 6.19 -66.84
N ASN A 990 -37.13 4.98 -66.98
CA ASN A 990 -37.04 4.11 -68.19
C ASN A 990 -35.65 3.54 -68.54
N ARG A 991 -34.68 3.60 -67.61
CA ARG A 991 -33.37 2.94 -67.75
C ARG A 991 -33.08 2.04 -66.58
N THR A 992 -32.43 0.92 -66.89
CA THR A 992 -31.98 -0.11 -65.96
C THR A 992 -30.47 -0.02 -65.89
N THR A 993 -29.93 0.36 -64.74
CA THR A 993 -28.49 0.40 -64.48
C THR A 993 -28.14 -0.60 -63.38
N ILE A 994 -26.86 -0.92 -63.23
CA ILE A 994 -26.38 -1.72 -62.10
C ILE A 994 -25.55 -0.82 -61.19
N SER A 995 -25.98 -0.69 -59.95
CA SER A 995 -25.11 -0.21 -58.87
C SER A 995 -24.30 -1.39 -58.37
N SER A 996 -22.99 -1.38 -58.67
CA SER A 996 -22.09 -2.42 -58.22
C SER A 996 -21.64 -2.09 -56.79
N TYR A 997 -21.83 -3.04 -55.87
CA TYR A 997 -21.07 -3.14 -54.62
C TYR A 997 -20.37 -4.51 -54.53
N LEU A 998 -20.65 -5.42 -55.47
CA LEU A 998 -20.16 -6.80 -55.52
C LEU A 998 -19.01 -6.91 -56.54
N ARG A 999 -17.92 -7.59 -56.15
CA ARG A 999 -16.74 -7.82 -57.01
C ARG A 999 -17.01 -9.02 -57.91
N GLY A 1000 -17.42 -8.80 -59.15
CA GLY A 1000 -17.61 -9.88 -60.13
C GLY A 1000 -18.18 -9.39 -61.46
N ILE A 1001 -18.04 -10.22 -62.50
CA ILE A 1001 -18.57 -9.95 -63.84
C ILE A 1001 -19.44 -11.12 -64.30
N PHE A 1002 -20.53 -10.82 -64.99
CA PHE A 1002 -21.24 -11.81 -65.81
C PHE A 1002 -20.82 -11.61 -67.25
N TYR A 1003 -20.68 -12.70 -68.00
CA TYR A 1003 -20.59 -12.59 -69.44
C TYR A 1003 -21.60 -13.49 -70.14
N ILE A 1004 -22.08 -12.98 -71.27
CA ILE A 1004 -23.04 -13.64 -72.14
C ILE A 1004 -22.36 -13.85 -73.49
N GLY A 1005 -22.20 -15.10 -73.90
CA GLY A 1005 -21.71 -15.44 -75.23
C GLY A 1005 -22.86 -15.63 -76.20
N LYS A 1006 -22.77 -15.02 -77.39
CA LYS A 1006 -23.70 -15.28 -78.50
C LYS A 1006 -22.94 -16.02 -79.61
N ARG A 1007 -23.17 -17.33 -79.72
CA ARG A 1007 -22.84 -18.15 -80.89
C ARG A 1007 -24.17 -18.60 -81.47
N THR A 1008 -24.53 -18.15 -82.67
CA THR A 1008 -25.68 -18.65 -83.46
C THR A 1008 -26.99 -18.85 -82.68
N ASP A 1009 -27.90 -17.87 -82.74
CA ASP A 1009 -29.30 -17.88 -82.25
C ASP A 1009 -29.59 -18.40 -80.82
N SER A 1010 -28.56 -18.63 -79.99
CA SER A 1010 -28.70 -19.09 -78.60
C SER A 1010 -27.83 -18.28 -77.64
N ILE A 1011 -28.38 -17.98 -76.46
CA ILE A 1011 -27.77 -17.18 -75.39
C ILE A 1011 -27.34 -18.15 -74.28
N HIS A 1012 -26.05 -18.20 -73.97
CA HIS A 1012 -25.52 -18.97 -72.85
C HIS A 1012 -25.05 -18.05 -71.72
N PHE A 1013 -25.61 -18.25 -70.52
CA PHE A 1013 -25.18 -17.57 -69.30
C PHE A 1013 -24.09 -18.40 -68.63
N THR A 1014 -22.90 -17.81 -68.46
CA THR A 1014 -21.79 -18.46 -67.77
C THR A 1014 -21.29 -17.54 -66.68
N VAL A 1015 -21.16 -18.07 -65.45
CA VAL A 1015 -20.58 -17.35 -64.32
C VAL A 1015 -19.10 -17.73 -64.26
N SER A 1016 -18.19 -16.76 -64.40
CA SER A 1016 -16.78 -16.99 -64.07
C SER A 1016 -16.47 -16.40 -62.70
N GLU A 1017 -16.12 -17.27 -61.75
CA GLU A 1017 -15.32 -16.88 -60.59
C GLU A 1017 -13.86 -17.19 -60.95
N HIS A 1018 -13.05 -16.17 -61.23
CA HIS A 1018 -11.60 -16.38 -61.37
C HIS A 1018 -10.98 -16.58 -59.97
N PRO A 1019 -10.12 -17.61 -59.77
CA PRO A 1019 -9.59 -17.94 -58.45
C PRO A 1019 -8.19 -17.34 -58.22
N GLN A 1020 -8.01 -16.73 -57.04
CA GLN A 1020 -6.79 -16.49 -56.22
C GLN A 1020 -7.10 -15.23 -55.37
N SER A 1021 -7.13 -15.16 -54.04
CA SER A 1021 -6.64 -16.00 -52.95
C SER A 1021 -7.50 -15.75 -51.67
N LEU A 1022 -7.59 -16.78 -50.83
CA LEU A 1022 -8.03 -16.80 -49.41
C LEU A 1022 -9.36 -16.12 -49.01
N LEU A 1023 -10.40 -16.93 -48.78
CA LEU A 1023 -11.20 -16.94 -47.53
C LEU A 1023 -12.11 -18.19 -47.42
N GLN A 1024 -12.21 -18.68 -46.19
CA GLN A 1024 -13.00 -19.84 -45.72
C GLN A 1024 -14.53 -19.61 -45.77
N PRO A 1025 -15.36 -20.66 -45.65
CA PRO A 1025 -16.76 -20.64 -46.04
C PRO A 1025 -17.69 -20.13 -44.93
N MET A 1026 -18.64 -19.25 -45.28
CA MET A 1026 -19.84 -19.03 -44.47
C MET A 1026 -21.11 -19.02 -45.32
N ALA A 1027 -22.02 -19.88 -44.88
CA ALA A 1027 -23.48 -19.86 -45.00
C ALA A 1027 -24.15 -19.97 -46.38
N LYS A 1028 -24.90 -21.08 -46.49
CA LYS A 1028 -25.93 -21.40 -47.48
C LYS A 1028 -27.07 -20.37 -47.53
N THR A 1029 -27.79 -20.44 -48.67
CA THR A 1029 -29.19 -20.04 -48.94
C THR A 1029 -29.44 -18.52 -49.01
N THR A 1030 -30.08 -17.95 -50.04
CA THR A 1030 -31.21 -18.40 -50.88
C THR A 1030 -31.13 -17.84 -52.30
N LYS A 1031 -31.64 -18.61 -53.27
CA LYS A 1031 -32.03 -18.15 -54.62
C LYS A 1031 -33.12 -17.07 -54.52
N ASN A 1032 -32.94 -15.98 -55.26
CA ASN A 1032 -33.88 -15.48 -56.26
C ASN A 1032 -33.14 -14.54 -57.21
#